data_AF-A0A1F7A3M6-F1
#
_entry.id   AF-A0A1F7A3M6-F1
#
_cell.length_a   1.000
_cell.length_b   1.000
_cell.length_c   1.000
_cell.angle_alpha   90.00
_cell.angle_beta   90.00
_cell.angle_gamma   90.00
#
_symmetry.space_group_name_H-M   'P 1'
#
loop_
_entity.id
_entity.type
_entity.pdbx_description
1 polymer ?
#
loop_
_entity_poly.entity_id
_entity_poly.type
_entity_poly.pdbx_seq_one_letter_code
_entity_poly.pdbx_strand_id
1 'polypeptide(L)'
;MHTYVMVDQNAPSNSLQPTPPQGNPEFNTSNSFPNLPKPKKFSPTIRTFFKKNIRYITLILFLLIAGAVIGISQLIKNTNTDDRSQASQYFPDGVYTPIDDNYLVGAIFQPGWTQEAIQPPAPGLINPEIQEAQFCDRIPLTGWHEDQLPAMKKQVEWAAENGIDYFLFNDFYTGNLNNQQKSNYSYLVGKSGFSPALERFLEIEKNNFGFAVMYMNRLDLYKIENAPSSSQIDPWEKRIDQWIGLFKKSNYLKIWKRPVFFILSPEQFDVVFEIGQPQDCGKKYCTSQAAITKLQEKAKAAGFKGGVLVVGMNEKANTTNKRKSQGYQAITTYGPESMEIQCPDINENNAGKISNFNTQVTDKAETFWKKTVAEGELPYIPTIVAGWDNRPWRKEGDQSAECSPVNDTVYTPFAFKQFLQKAKNFVDGNQVKTTFIAKQKILNNNMVILTAWNELGIGHYLIPTIDTLIDSEGIDCQNDTIRASLHKNNQTLSYMNTTSSAPFAYLRQIKAVFAPELSQKELPIEPPRPTSITNSYSMVNQVLCTGQSLSLGAHGPESADLPSSGTSFDFTKSSGHLSLNPGPTVDYSAHGYSLTADFYSNEFIPLKESRLESMSTSFANSVSRFANKSADEHKILVSCHGIGGADYSKIKYNGSSRGFNNGLAQVEKVKQITSSQNINHQVTAITLIHGEADHTSNNQNYSQDIKDLQLDYTREVNKLLNTSGYIPLLYSQMSSWTTSRAGYNPTGSSLITYQQYEASKKQPNQMVLVGPKYFLQYTDGIHLTNESYNIIGEYYAKAYVERVVNGGSWRPVWPWQTVVEGNKLTVHFNVPKPPLALDDQTVSNPGDYGFKLIDNVNTEYKLENIALNPLNVILTFDKSIDMSQNPRITYAMFGNPGQPAGPTTGPRGNLRDSDTTMSSFNKKPLYNWAVHFCEPLTEDGNCFPFSDKTKP
;
A
#
# COMPACT_ATOMS: atom_id res chain seq x y z
N MET A 1 -35.94 -1.84 50.86
CA MET A 1 -36.34 -3.15 50.29
C MET A 1 -35.18 -3.64 49.43
N HIS A 2 -34.74 -4.91 49.45
CA HIS A 2 -34.77 -5.96 50.46
C HIS A 2 -33.64 -6.96 50.08
N THR A 3 -32.49 -6.97 50.75
CA THR A 3 -32.09 -7.80 51.92
C THR A 3 -31.62 -9.24 51.65
N TYR A 4 -30.31 -9.48 51.89
CA TYR A 4 -29.64 -10.74 52.35
C TYR A 4 -29.62 -11.94 51.38
N VAL A 5 -28.77 -12.98 51.49
CA VAL A 5 -28.06 -13.72 52.60
C VAL A 5 -26.65 -14.15 52.06
N MET A 6 -25.47 -13.97 52.71
CA MET A 6 -24.82 -14.65 53.88
C MET A 6 -24.70 -16.20 53.73
N VAL A 7 -23.82 -17.04 54.30
CA VAL A 7 -22.72 -17.10 55.33
C VAL A 7 -21.64 -18.04 54.68
N ASP A 8 -20.31 -17.88 54.68
CA ASP A 8 -19.26 -17.66 55.70
C ASP A 8 -18.79 -18.95 56.48
N GLN A 9 -17.61 -18.88 57.14
CA GLN A 9 -16.91 -19.79 58.09
C GLN A 9 -15.81 -20.72 57.50
N ASN A 10 -14.51 -20.58 57.83
CA ASN A 10 -13.94 -20.47 59.18
C ASN A 10 -12.51 -19.84 59.26
N ALA A 11 -12.21 -19.26 60.43
CA ALA A 11 -10.91 -18.81 60.96
C ALA A 11 -11.00 -18.82 62.53
N PRO A 12 -9.99 -18.44 63.36
CA PRO A 12 -8.62 -17.93 63.13
C PRO A 12 -7.57 -18.88 63.83
N SER A 13 -6.50 -18.55 64.59
CA SER A 13 -5.91 -17.33 65.19
C SER A 13 -4.49 -17.55 65.78
N ASN A 14 -3.65 -16.50 65.75
CA ASN A 14 -2.79 -15.88 66.82
C ASN A 14 -2.30 -16.71 68.05
N SER A 15 -1.13 -16.47 68.69
CA SER A 15 0.07 -15.61 68.45
C SER A 15 1.07 -15.64 69.66
N LEU A 16 2.30 -15.08 69.51
CA LEU A 16 3.17 -14.33 70.50
C LEU A 16 4.52 -14.92 71.00
N GLN A 17 5.60 -14.12 70.76
CA GLN A 17 6.74 -13.75 71.67
C GLN A 17 7.72 -14.82 72.22
N PRO A 18 8.85 -14.46 72.91
CA PRO A 18 9.48 -13.15 73.21
C PRO A 18 11.01 -13.01 72.87
N THR A 19 11.60 -11.86 73.21
CA THR A 19 13.06 -11.55 73.36
C THR A 19 13.46 -11.59 74.86
N PRO A 20 14.62 -11.10 75.40
CA PRO A 20 15.89 -10.52 74.87
C PRO A 20 17.10 -11.42 75.32
N PRO A 21 18.26 -11.03 75.95
CA PRO A 21 18.97 -9.75 76.19
C PRO A 21 20.54 -9.77 76.04
N GLN A 22 21.18 -8.66 76.48
CA GLN A 22 22.62 -8.42 76.78
C GLN A 22 23.61 -8.08 75.64
N GLY A 23 24.65 -7.28 75.97
CA GLY A 23 25.69 -6.79 75.06
C GLY A 23 26.68 -5.78 75.69
N ASN A 24 27.57 -5.21 74.86
CA ASN A 24 28.60 -4.17 75.14
C ASN A 24 29.79 -4.60 76.04
N PRO A 25 31.02 -4.08 75.79
CA PRO A 25 31.38 -2.66 76.02
C PRO A 25 32.00 -1.91 74.80
N GLU A 26 32.57 -0.73 75.04
CA GLU A 26 32.78 0.37 74.08
C GLU A 26 34.26 0.77 73.83
N PHE A 27 34.42 1.79 72.97
CA PHE A 27 35.42 2.89 73.01
C PHE A 27 36.80 2.76 72.31
N ASN A 28 36.92 3.55 71.22
CA ASN A 28 37.82 4.72 71.08
C ASN A 28 38.97 4.65 70.06
N THR A 29 38.89 5.46 68.99
CA THR A 29 40.05 6.16 68.38
C THR A 29 39.61 7.49 67.75
N SER A 30 40.50 8.47 67.72
CA SER A 30 40.34 9.72 66.97
C SER A 30 41.68 10.15 66.36
N ASN A 31 41.68 10.65 65.11
CA ASN A 31 42.50 11.81 64.65
C ASN A 31 42.41 12.12 63.14
N SER A 32 42.34 13.44 62.84
CA SER A 32 42.85 14.18 61.67
C SER A 32 42.64 13.72 60.20
N PHE A 33 41.73 14.42 59.50
CA PHE A 33 41.97 15.34 58.34
C PHE A 33 42.74 14.88 57.07
N PRO A 34 42.44 15.43 55.85
CA PRO A 34 42.12 16.86 55.59
C PRO A 34 40.89 17.19 54.71
N ASN A 35 40.53 18.47 54.72
CA ASN A 35 39.45 19.06 53.93
C ASN A 35 39.81 19.21 52.44
N LEU A 36 38.83 19.04 51.55
CA LEU A 36 38.92 19.52 50.16
C LEU A 36 38.98 21.06 50.10
N PRO A 37 39.78 21.66 49.21
CA PRO A 37 40.03 23.10 49.21
C PRO A 37 38.86 23.91 48.64
N LYS A 38 38.48 24.98 49.34
CA LYS A 38 37.68 26.07 48.76
C LYS A 38 38.45 26.66 47.55
N PRO A 39 37.78 27.06 46.46
CA PRO A 39 38.45 27.51 45.24
C PRO A 39 39.34 28.72 45.51
N LYS A 40 40.63 28.60 45.16
CA LYS A 40 41.59 29.71 45.29
C LYS A 40 41.10 30.89 44.45
N LYS A 41 40.86 32.04 45.08
CA LYS A 41 40.67 33.31 44.35
C LYS A 41 41.94 33.56 43.52
N PHE A 42 41.80 33.65 42.21
CA PHE A 42 42.89 34.04 41.31
C PHE A 42 43.59 35.30 41.82
N SER A 43 44.93 35.34 41.75
CA SER A 43 45.71 36.49 42.20
C SER A 43 45.32 37.76 41.45
N PRO A 44 45.56 38.96 42.01
CA PRO A 44 45.31 40.22 41.32
C PRO A 44 45.96 40.27 39.93
N THR A 45 47.16 39.71 39.78
CA THR A 45 47.89 39.59 38.52
C THR A 45 47.12 38.76 37.48
N ILE A 46 46.61 37.59 37.86
CA ILE A 46 45.86 36.71 36.95
C ILE A 46 44.49 37.33 36.61
N ARG A 47 43.80 37.95 37.58
CA ARG A 47 42.55 38.69 37.32
C ARG A 47 42.75 39.87 36.38
N THR A 48 43.88 40.57 36.48
CA THR A 48 44.24 41.66 35.56
C THR A 48 44.61 41.12 34.17
N PHE A 49 45.35 40.01 34.09
CA PHE A 49 45.65 39.34 32.81
C PHE A 49 44.36 38.92 32.08
N PHE A 50 43.45 38.22 32.76
CA PHE A 50 42.16 37.85 32.18
C PHE A 50 41.33 39.09 31.79
N LYS A 51 41.21 40.11 32.65
CA LYS A 51 40.46 41.34 32.30
C LYS A 51 41.05 42.07 31.08
N LYS A 52 42.38 42.19 30.97
CA LYS A 52 43.04 42.93 29.89
C LYS A 52 43.01 42.15 28.56
N ASN A 53 43.05 40.82 28.62
CA ASN A 53 43.09 39.95 27.45
C ASN A 53 41.75 39.28 27.10
N ILE A 54 40.66 39.55 27.82
CA ILE A 54 39.38 38.81 27.63
C ILE A 54 38.89 38.87 26.18
N ARG A 55 39.03 40.02 25.50
CA ARG A 55 38.67 40.15 24.08
C ARG A 55 39.51 39.24 23.18
N TYR A 56 40.81 39.10 23.44
CA TYR A 56 41.69 38.18 22.70
C TYR A 56 41.41 36.72 23.03
N ILE A 57 41.12 36.39 24.30
CA ILE A 57 40.77 35.02 24.70
C ILE A 57 39.43 34.59 24.07
N THR A 58 38.42 35.47 24.10
CA THR A 58 37.13 35.23 23.42
C THR A 58 37.31 35.16 21.91
N LEU A 59 38.13 36.02 21.29
CA LEU A 59 38.42 35.96 19.85
C LEU A 59 39.14 34.67 19.46
N ILE A 60 40.11 34.20 20.27
CA ILE A 60 40.80 32.92 20.05
C ILE A 60 39.83 31.75 20.22
N LEU A 61 38.93 31.78 21.21
CA LEU A 61 37.86 30.78 21.31
C LEU A 61 36.92 30.83 20.09
N PHE A 62 36.55 32.02 19.62
CA PHE A 62 35.70 32.18 18.44
C PHE A 62 36.38 31.71 17.16
N LEU A 63 37.70 31.92 17.02
CA LEU A 63 38.50 31.44 15.90
C LEU A 63 38.78 29.93 15.97
N LEU A 64 38.91 29.35 17.17
CA LEU A 64 38.98 27.91 17.36
C LEU A 64 37.64 27.23 17.11
N ILE A 65 36.52 27.83 17.52
CA ILE A 65 35.17 27.32 17.27
C ILE A 65 34.79 27.52 15.79
N ALA A 66 35.08 28.68 15.19
CA ALA A 66 34.88 28.90 13.76
C ALA A 66 35.81 28.00 12.92
N GLY A 67 37.07 27.82 13.34
CA GLY A 67 38.00 26.89 12.72
C GLY A 67 37.54 25.43 12.84
N ALA A 68 36.95 25.03 13.97
CA ALA A 68 36.33 23.73 14.14
C ALA A 68 35.05 23.58 13.30
N VAL A 69 34.19 24.60 13.21
CA VAL A 69 32.95 24.57 12.41
C VAL A 69 33.24 24.61 10.91
N ILE A 70 34.24 25.37 10.46
CA ILE A 70 34.74 25.36 9.08
C ILE A 70 35.44 24.03 8.79
N GLY A 71 36.29 23.54 9.69
CA GLY A 71 36.96 22.24 9.56
C GLY A 71 35.97 21.07 9.52
N ILE A 72 34.93 21.09 10.34
CA ILE A 72 33.82 20.12 10.30
C ILE A 72 32.97 20.30 9.03
N SER A 73 32.72 21.53 8.57
CA SER A 73 32.01 21.77 7.30
C SER A 73 32.83 21.31 6.08
N GLN A 74 34.15 21.40 6.13
CA GLN A 74 35.05 20.89 5.10
C GLN A 74 35.24 19.37 5.20
N LEU A 75 35.24 18.78 6.40
CA LEU A 75 35.13 17.32 6.57
C LEU A 75 33.82 16.80 5.98
N ILE A 76 32.67 17.38 6.35
CA ILE A 76 31.34 16.97 5.87
C ILE A 76 31.20 17.16 4.35
N LYS A 77 31.78 18.23 3.78
CA LYS A 77 31.79 18.44 2.33
C LYS A 77 32.70 17.46 1.60
N ASN A 78 33.87 17.12 2.16
CA ASN A 78 34.78 16.17 1.53
C ASN A 78 34.33 14.70 1.70
N THR A 79 33.65 14.33 2.80
CA THR A 79 33.06 12.99 2.95
C THR A 79 31.92 12.75 1.95
N ASN A 80 31.18 13.80 1.56
CA ASN A 80 30.05 13.66 0.65
C ASN A 80 30.41 13.67 -0.85
N THR A 81 31.70 13.69 -1.21
CA THR A 81 32.15 13.68 -2.62
C THR A 81 32.98 12.46 -3.04
N ASP A 82 33.63 11.75 -2.12
CA ASP A 82 34.39 10.52 -2.45
C ASP A 82 33.61 9.21 -2.24
N ASP A 83 32.56 9.19 -1.40
CA ASP A 83 31.90 7.93 -0.99
C ASP A 83 31.17 7.21 -2.15
N ARG A 84 30.83 7.94 -3.23
CA ARG A 84 30.33 7.35 -4.49
C ARG A 84 31.33 6.39 -5.16
N SER A 85 32.61 6.46 -4.80
CA SER A 85 33.64 5.50 -5.25
C SER A 85 33.77 4.27 -4.35
N GLN A 86 33.13 4.27 -3.16
CA GLN A 86 33.11 3.12 -2.24
C GLN A 86 31.85 2.27 -2.39
N ALA A 87 30.72 2.82 -2.85
CA ALA A 87 29.55 2.05 -3.30
C ALA A 87 29.96 0.95 -4.31
N SER A 88 30.72 1.33 -5.33
CA SER A 88 31.33 0.41 -6.32
C SER A 88 32.45 -0.49 -5.77
N GLN A 89 32.82 -0.39 -4.49
CA GLN A 89 33.93 -1.15 -3.87
C GLN A 89 33.45 -2.28 -2.94
N TYR A 90 32.15 -2.32 -2.62
CA TYR A 90 31.52 -3.44 -1.91
C TYR A 90 31.45 -4.70 -2.77
N PHE A 91 31.42 -4.52 -4.09
CA PHE A 91 31.23 -5.56 -5.10
C PHE A 91 32.43 -5.58 -6.08
N PRO A 92 33.32 -6.59 -5.99
CA PRO A 92 34.49 -6.67 -6.87
C PRO A 92 34.09 -6.99 -8.31
N ASP A 93 34.94 -6.58 -9.26
CA ASP A 93 34.66 -6.55 -10.70
C ASP A 93 33.94 -7.81 -11.22
N GLY A 94 32.71 -7.60 -11.73
CA GLY A 94 31.89 -8.62 -12.38
C GLY A 94 30.78 -9.26 -11.53
N VAL A 95 30.48 -8.74 -10.32
CA VAL A 95 29.52 -9.38 -9.41
C VAL A 95 28.58 -8.37 -8.72
N TYR A 96 27.35 -8.24 -9.23
CA TYR A 96 26.21 -7.58 -8.58
C TYR A 96 26.38 -6.07 -8.25
N THR A 97 25.36 -5.28 -8.59
CA THR A 97 25.15 -3.92 -8.06
C THR A 97 23.75 -3.93 -7.44
N PRO A 98 23.54 -3.34 -6.25
CA PRO A 98 22.20 -3.12 -5.72
C PRO A 98 21.32 -2.41 -6.76
N ILE A 99 20.03 -2.71 -6.78
CA ILE A 99 19.14 -2.12 -7.80
C ILE A 99 18.75 -0.67 -7.43
N ASP A 100 18.98 -0.30 -6.16
CA ASP A 100 19.14 1.06 -5.63
C ASP A 100 20.30 1.03 -4.63
N ASP A 101 21.33 1.88 -4.80
CA ASP A 101 22.54 1.88 -3.95
C ASP A 101 22.25 2.19 -2.46
N ASN A 102 21.05 2.66 -2.12
CA ASN A 102 20.70 3.08 -0.77
C ASN A 102 20.13 1.97 0.12
N TYR A 103 19.57 0.87 -0.40
CA TYR A 103 18.87 -0.15 0.39
C TYR A 103 19.32 -1.58 0.08
N LEU A 104 19.00 -2.51 0.98
CA LEU A 104 19.28 -3.94 0.80
C LEU A 104 18.05 -4.76 1.24
N VAL A 105 17.23 -5.15 0.28
CA VAL A 105 15.90 -5.75 0.47
C VAL A 105 15.94 -7.27 0.24
N GLY A 106 15.91 -8.05 1.32
CA GLY A 106 15.81 -9.50 1.23
C GLY A 106 14.37 -9.99 1.21
N ALA A 107 14.11 -11.18 0.64
CA ALA A 107 12.88 -11.94 0.90
C ALA A 107 13.20 -13.36 1.36
N ILE A 108 12.53 -13.86 2.39
CA ILE A 108 12.64 -15.25 2.84
C ILE A 108 12.08 -16.17 1.75
N PHE A 109 12.79 -17.25 1.44
CA PHE A 109 12.37 -18.25 0.46
C PHE A 109 12.24 -19.60 1.16
N GLN A 110 11.01 -20.12 1.24
CA GLN A 110 10.68 -21.42 1.81
C GLN A 110 10.67 -22.48 0.70
N PRO A 111 11.66 -23.37 0.64
CA PRO A 111 11.71 -24.41 -0.38
C PRO A 111 10.87 -25.62 0.02
N GLY A 112 10.56 -26.46 -0.97
CA GLY A 112 9.88 -27.74 -0.81
C GLY A 112 8.72 -27.93 -1.77
N TRP A 113 8.39 -26.93 -2.58
CA TRP A 113 7.35 -27.01 -3.61
C TRP A 113 7.92 -27.76 -4.84
N THR A 114 7.95 -29.08 -4.73
CA THR A 114 8.53 -30.03 -5.71
C THR A 114 7.49 -31.01 -6.23
N GLN A 115 7.82 -31.75 -7.29
CA GLN A 115 6.92 -32.82 -7.77
C GLN A 115 6.77 -33.98 -6.76
N GLU A 116 7.78 -34.24 -5.93
CA GLU A 116 7.72 -35.27 -4.87
C GLU A 116 6.86 -34.84 -3.67
N ALA A 117 6.71 -33.55 -3.41
CA ALA A 117 6.01 -33.03 -2.22
C ALA A 117 4.48 -33.10 -2.29
N ILE A 118 3.90 -33.47 -3.45
CA ILE A 118 2.45 -33.54 -3.64
C ILE A 118 1.85 -34.69 -2.80
N GLN A 119 2.57 -35.80 -2.59
CA GLN A 119 2.07 -36.98 -1.87
C GLN A 119 3.14 -37.67 -1.01
N PRO A 120 2.93 -37.88 0.31
CA PRO A 120 1.90 -37.29 1.19
C PRO A 120 2.26 -35.85 1.62
N PRO A 121 1.32 -35.08 2.21
CA PRO A 121 1.57 -33.68 2.56
C PRO A 121 2.70 -33.48 3.58
N ALA A 122 3.68 -32.71 3.14
CA ALA A 122 4.74 -32.11 3.93
C ALA A 122 4.22 -31.30 5.14
N PRO A 123 4.72 -31.53 6.37
CA PRO A 123 4.42 -30.69 7.53
C PRO A 123 4.88 -29.23 7.31
N GLY A 124 3.94 -28.36 6.92
CA GLY A 124 4.19 -26.93 6.63
C GLY A 124 3.94 -26.52 5.17
N LEU A 125 3.66 -27.44 4.24
CA LEU A 125 3.15 -27.08 2.91
C LEU A 125 1.63 -27.28 2.87
N ILE A 126 0.97 -26.65 1.90
CA ILE A 126 -0.45 -26.88 1.60
C ILE A 126 -0.55 -28.26 0.93
N ASN A 127 -1.52 -29.10 1.34
CA ASN A 127 -1.77 -30.38 0.66
C ASN A 127 -2.46 -30.10 -0.69
N PRO A 128 -1.86 -30.38 -1.86
CA PRO A 128 -2.49 -30.02 -3.13
C PRO A 128 -3.84 -30.72 -3.32
N GLU A 129 -3.88 -32.06 -3.31
CA GLU A 129 -5.11 -32.81 -3.62
C GLU A 129 -6.25 -32.61 -2.60
N ILE A 130 -5.95 -32.30 -1.34
CA ILE A 130 -6.98 -32.11 -0.29
C ILE A 130 -7.35 -30.63 -0.07
N GLN A 131 -6.52 -29.67 -0.52
CA GLN A 131 -6.76 -28.24 -0.29
C GLN A 131 -6.77 -27.35 -1.55
N GLU A 132 -6.45 -27.83 -2.76
CA GLU A 132 -6.71 -27.13 -4.04
C GLU A 132 -8.21 -26.97 -4.35
N ALA A 133 -9.10 -27.59 -3.55
CA ALA A 133 -10.53 -27.30 -3.55
C ALA A 133 -10.92 -26.10 -2.65
N GLN A 134 -10.05 -25.71 -1.70
CA GLN A 134 -10.34 -24.72 -0.64
C GLN A 134 -9.44 -23.48 -0.71
N PHE A 135 -8.22 -23.60 -1.24
CA PHE A 135 -7.21 -22.55 -1.29
C PHE A 135 -6.55 -22.44 -2.68
N CYS A 136 -7.33 -22.60 -3.76
CA CYS A 136 -6.84 -22.49 -5.14
C CYS A 136 -6.40 -21.07 -5.55
N ASP A 137 -6.80 -20.06 -4.77
CA ASP A 137 -6.26 -18.70 -4.79
C ASP A 137 -4.73 -18.71 -4.62
N ARG A 138 -4.18 -19.58 -3.78
CA ARG A 138 -2.74 -19.58 -3.43
C ARG A 138 -1.82 -20.28 -4.41
N ILE A 139 -2.33 -20.85 -5.50
CA ILE A 139 -1.50 -21.50 -6.52
C ILE A 139 -0.55 -20.45 -7.15
N PRO A 140 0.78 -20.60 -7.15
CA PRO A 140 1.69 -19.65 -7.78
C PRO A 140 1.48 -19.55 -9.29
N LEU A 141 1.75 -18.38 -9.89
CA LEU A 141 1.72 -18.21 -11.35
C LEU A 141 2.85 -18.97 -12.09
N THR A 142 3.85 -19.46 -11.37
CA THR A 142 4.83 -20.45 -11.89
C THR A 142 4.44 -21.90 -11.63
N GLY A 143 3.26 -22.16 -11.03
CA GLY A 143 2.87 -23.45 -10.48
C GLY A 143 3.63 -23.83 -9.19
N TRP A 144 3.23 -24.93 -8.57
CA TRP A 144 3.80 -25.48 -7.32
C TRP A 144 5.20 -26.11 -7.48
N HIS A 145 5.95 -25.80 -8.54
CA HIS A 145 7.17 -26.51 -8.93
C HIS A 145 8.35 -25.55 -9.13
N GLU A 146 8.88 -25.07 -8.02
CA GLU A 146 10.08 -24.20 -7.97
C GLU A 146 11.38 -24.99 -8.20
N ASP A 147 11.30 -26.32 -8.16
CA ASP A 147 12.35 -27.26 -8.57
C ASP A 147 12.56 -27.34 -10.09
N GLN A 148 11.84 -26.52 -10.85
CA GLN A 148 12.02 -26.33 -12.29
C GLN A 148 12.79 -25.02 -12.58
N LEU A 149 13.87 -25.13 -13.35
CA LEU A 149 14.71 -23.98 -13.70
C LEU A 149 13.94 -22.80 -14.35
N PRO A 150 12.93 -23.01 -15.23
CA PRO A 150 12.12 -21.89 -15.76
C PRO A 150 11.30 -21.17 -14.70
N ALA A 151 10.73 -21.91 -13.74
CA ALA A 151 9.93 -21.35 -12.64
C ALA A 151 10.81 -20.51 -11.70
N MET A 152 11.93 -21.10 -11.24
CA MET A 152 12.91 -20.39 -10.39
C MET A 152 13.47 -19.15 -11.10
N LYS A 153 13.82 -19.25 -12.39
CA LYS A 153 14.27 -18.08 -13.18
C LYS A 153 13.21 -16.98 -13.22
N LYS A 154 11.93 -17.32 -13.43
CA LYS A 154 10.88 -16.30 -13.51
C LYS A 154 10.58 -15.65 -12.17
N GLN A 155 10.66 -16.39 -11.07
CA GLN A 155 10.56 -15.82 -9.72
C GLN A 155 11.71 -14.83 -9.42
N VAL A 156 12.94 -15.15 -9.85
CA VAL A 156 14.09 -14.24 -9.71
C VAL A 156 13.94 -12.97 -10.58
N GLU A 157 13.47 -13.10 -11.82
CA GLU A 157 13.16 -11.95 -12.68
C GLU A 157 12.16 -11.01 -11.98
N TRP A 158 11.03 -11.55 -11.51
CA TRP A 158 10.00 -10.76 -10.83
C TRP A 158 10.46 -10.09 -9.53
N ALA A 159 11.30 -10.77 -8.75
CA ALA A 159 11.87 -10.19 -7.53
C ALA A 159 12.80 -9.01 -7.86
N ALA A 160 13.72 -9.19 -8.81
CA ALA A 160 14.65 -8.16 -9.26
C ALA A 160 13.94 -6.94 -9.88
N GLU A 161 12.97 -7.17 -10.78
CA GLU A 161 12.16 -6.13 -11.46
C GLU A 161 11.39 -5.22 -10.49
N ASN A 162 11.23 -5.65 -9.23
CA ASN A 162 10.45 -4.97 -8.19
C ASN A 162 11.26 -4.55 -6.95
N GLY A 163 12.59 -4.51 -7.04
CA GLY A 163 13.44 -3.99 -5.96
C GLY A 163 13.59 -4.94 -4.77
N ILE A 164 13.57 -6.25 -5.00
CA ILE A 164 14.12 -7.24 -4.08
C ILE A 164 15.54 -7.58 -4.57
N ASP A 165 16.50 -7.59 -3.66
CA ASP A 165 17.92 -7.73 -3.93
C ASP A 165 18.44 -9.17 -3.84
N TYR A 166 17.86 -9.96 -2.92
CA TYR A 166 18.29 -11.34 -2.67
C TYR A 166 17.18 -12.21 -2.05
N PHE A 167 17.28 -13.53 -2.27
CA PHE A 167 16.51 -14.52 -1.53
C PHE A 167 17.29 -15.10 -0.34
N LEU A 168 16.65 -15.18 0.82
CA LEU A 168 17.15 -15.89 2.00
C LEU A 168 16.52 -17.28 2.04
N PHE A 169 17.23 -18.29 1.51
CA PHE A 169 16.71 -19.65 1.43
C PHE A 169 16.74 -20.35 2.80
N ASN A 170 15.60 -20.93 3.19
CA ASN A 170 15.47 -21.78 4.36
C ASN A 170 16.22 -23.12 4.11
N ASP A 171 17.35 -23.30 4.79
CA ASP A 171 18.26 -24.44 4.62
C ASP A 171 17.98 -25.54 5.65
N PHE A 172 17.48 -26.68 5.17
CA PHE A 172 17.11 -27.84 5.98
C PHE A 172 18.23 -28.87 6.03
N TYR A 173 18.56 -29.35 7.23
CA TYR A 173 19.45 -30.48 7.42
C TYR A 173 18.64 -31.72 7.77
N THR A 174 18.78 -32.78 6.97
CA THR A 174 18.07 -34.06 7.18
C THR A 174 19.01 -35.20 7.59
N GLY A 175 20.30 -34.94 7.82
CA GLY A 175 21.30 -35.99 8.06
C GLY A 175 21.06 -36.82 9.33
N ASN A 176 20.50 -36.18 10.36
CA ASN A 176 20.10 -36.73 11.66
C ASN A 176 18.81 -37.58 11.61
N LEU A 177 17.99 -37.45 10.55
CA LEU A 177 16.72 -38.13 10.44
C LEU A 177 16.89 -39.64 10.21
N ASN A 178 15.95 -40.46 10.69
CA ASN A 178 15.92 -41.89 10.38
C ASN A 178 15.49 -42.14 8.91
N ASN A 179 15.59 -43.38 8.42
CA ASN A 179 15.32 -43.68 7.00
C ASN A 179 13.86 -43.39 6.57
N GLN A 180 12.88 -43.63 7.45
CA GLN A 180 11.48 -43.31 7.18
C GLN A 180 11.27 -41.79 7.12
N GLN A 181 11.84 -41.05 8.09
CA GLN A 181 11.82 -39.59 8.07
C GLN A 181 12.52 -39.04 6.81
N LYS A 182 13.68 -39.57 6.41
CA LYS A 182 14.38 -39.16 5.17
C LYS A 182 13.52 -39.37 3.93
N SER A 183 12.71 -40.44 3.88
CA SER A 183 11.71 -40.63 2.82
C SER A 183 10.56 -39.61 2.90
N ASN A 184 10.13 -39.24 4.11
CA ASN A 184 9.05 -38.28 4.34
C ASN A 184 9.48 -36.80 4.20
N TYR A 185 10.76 -36.52 3.93
CA TYR A 185 11.33 -35.16 3.82
C TYR A 185 12.31 -35.02 2.62
N SER A 186 12.24 -35.90 1.61
CA SER A 186 13.16 -35.89 0.45
C SER A 186 13.14 -34.56 -0.31
N TYR A 187 11.94 -34.03 -0.53
CA TYR A 187 11.67 -32.77 -1.24
C TYR A 187 12.38 -31.53 -0.63
N LEU A 188 12.82 -31.58 0.63
CA LEU A 188 13.57 -30.49 1.27
C LEU A 188 15.08 -30.49 0.93
N VAL A 189 15.64 -31.61 0.45
CA VAL A 189 17.09 -31.78 0.29
C VAL A 189 17.42 -32.57 -0.99
N GLY A 190 17.89 -31.83 -2.00
CA GLY A 190 18.39 -32.33 -3.28
C GLY A 190 19.80 -32.94 -3.22
N LYS A 191 20.37 -33.17 -4.40
CA LYS A 191 21.51 -34.10 -4.61
C LYS A 191 22.83 -33.61 -4.03
N SER A 192 22.99 -32.30 -3.84
CA SER A 192 24.16 -31.67 -3.20
C SER A 192 24.06 -31.60 -1.67
N GLY A 193 22.88 -31.91 -1.11
CA GLY A 193 22.57 -31.69 0.30
C GLY A 193 21.99 -30.30 0.61
N PHE A 194 21.59 -29.54 -0.41
CA PHE A 194 20.81 -28.29 -0.30
C PHE A 194 19.43 -28.49 -0.93
N SER A 195 18.48 -27.57 -0.71
CA SER A 195 17.12 -27.74 -1.24
C SER A 195 17.08 -27.72 -2.78
N PRO A 196 16.16 -28.46 -3.44
CA PRO A 196 16.06 -28.46 -4.90
C PRO A 196 15.84 -27.05 -5.50
N ALA A 197 15.10 -26.19 -4.79
CA ALA A 197 14.91 -24.78 -5.12
C ALA A 197 16.26 -24.01 -5.19
N LEU A 198 17.12 -24.18 -4.18
CA LEU A 198 18.44 -23.56 -4.16
C LEU A 198 19.38 -24.18 -5.22
N GLU A 199 19.26 -25.48 -5.50
CA GLU A 199 19.98 -26.12 -6.61
C GLU A 199 19.61 -25.47 -7.96
N ARG A 200 18.32 -25.23 -8.24
CA ARG A 200 17.87 -24.49 -9.43
C ARG A 200 18.28 -23.03 -9.45
N PHE A 201 18.24 -22.35 -8.31
CA PHE A 201 18.72 -20.97 -8.23
C PHE A 201 20.19 -20.86 -8.62
N LEU A 202 21.01 -21.82 -8.18
CA LEU A 202 22.45 -21.90 -8.47
C LEU A 202 22.80 -22.34 -9.89
N GLU A 203 21.82 -22.79 -10.69
CA GLU A 203 21.92 -23.08 -12.13
C GLU A 203 21.64 -21.86 -13.01
N ILE A 204 21.10 -20.75 -12.47
CA ILE A 204 20.81 -19.54 -13.25
C ILE A 204 22.11 -18.77 -13.55
N GLU A 205 22.63 -18.91 -14.76
CA GLU A 205 23.75 -18.10 -15.23
C GLU A 205 23.38 -16.62 -15.39
N LYS A 206 24.25 -15.73 -14.91
CA LYS A 206 24.20 -14.27 -15.11
C LYS A 206 22.90 -13.58 -14.67
N ASN A 207 22.48 -13.77 -13.43
CA ASN A 207 21.60 -12.81 -12.74
C ASN A 207 22.40 -11.84 -11.86
N ASN A 208 21.97 -10.57 -11.80
CA ASN A 208 22.41 -9.61 -10.78
C ASN A 208 21.46 -9.71 -9.57
N PHE A 209 21.25 -10.92 -9.05
CA PHE A 209 20.36 -11.16 -7.92
C PHE A 209 21.06 -12.05 -6.89
N GLY A 210 21.03 -11.62 -5.63
CA GLY A 210 21.77 -12.25 -4.55
C GLY A 210 21.08 -13.46 -3.95
N PHE A 211 21.80 -14.19 -3.09
CA PHE A 211 21.19 -15.14 -2.17
C PHE A 211 21.95 -15.28 -0.85
N ALA A 212 21.25 -15.69 0.19
CA ALA A 212 21.79 -16.11 1.47
C ALA A 212 21.10 -17.40 1.93
N VAL A 213 21.62 -18.04 2.98
CA VAL A 213 20.95 -19.19 3.62
C VAL A 213 20.66 -18.94 5.10
N MET A 214 19.51 -19.43 5.56
CA MET A 214 19.13 -19.54 6.96
C MET A 214 19.11 -21.00 7.37
N TYR A 215 19.95 -21.39 8.33
CA TYR A 215 19.92 -22.73 8.88
C TYR A 215 18.67 -22.94 9.76
N MET A 216 17.77 -23.81 9.29
CA MET A 216 16.46 -24.10 9.89
C MET A 216 16.58 -25.04 11.10
N ASN A 217 17.23 -24.60 12.18
CA ASN A 217 17.79 -25.46 13.22
C ASN A 217 16.83 -26.13 14.23
N ARG A 218 15.60 -26.53 13.83
CA ARG A 218 14.62 -27.07 14.78
C ARG A 218 15.07 -28.37 15.46
N LEU A 219 14.87 -28.47 16.77
CA LEU A 219 15.28 -29.60 17.61
C LEU A 219 14.60 -30.94 17.28
N ASP A 220 13.40 -30.89 16.73
CA ASP A 220 12.54 -32.05 16.47
C ASP A 220 12.88 -32.77 15.15
N LEU A 221 13.28 -32.01 14.12
CA LEU A 221 13.52 -32.53 12.77
C LEU A 221 14.90 -32.19 12.21
N TYR A 222 15.36 -30.95 12.32
CA TYR A 222 16.37 -30.40 11.40
C TYR A 222 17.70 -30.02 12.07
N LYS A 223 17.94 -30.51 13.30
CA LYS A 223 19.18 -30.27 14.04
C LYS A 223 20.38 -31.02 13.43
N ILE A 224 21.48 -30.30 13.24
CA ILE A 224 22.81 -30.87 13.02
C ILE A 224 23.34 -31.33 14.37
N GLU A 225 23.63 -32.62 14.51
CA GLU A 225 24.05 -33.17 15.81
C GLU A 225 25.48 -32.78 16.18
N ASN A 226 25.65 -32.26 17.40
CA ASN A 226 26.93 -32.10 18.06
C ASN A 226 27.54 -33.50 18.33
N ALA A 227 28.67 -33.82 17.70
CA ALA A 227 29.26 -35.15 17.80
C ALA A 227 29.92 -35.40 19.18
N PRO A 228 30.15 -36.67 19.58
CA PRO A 228 31.13 -36.99 20.62
C PRO A 228 32.49 -36.33 20.34
N SER A 229 33.21 -35.92 21.40
CA SER A 229 34.52 -35.26 21.26
C SER A 229 35.54 -36.11 20.46
N SER A 230 35.47 -37.44 20.64
CA SER A 230 36.27 -38.46 19.98
C SER A 230 35.96 -38.70 18.49
N SER A 231 34.86 -38.16 17.95
CA SER A 231 34.50 -38.36 16.54
C SER A 231 35.50 -37.70 15.59
N GLN A 232 36.02 -38.46 14.63
CA GLN A 232 36.89 -37.95 13.56
C GLN A 232 36.12 -37.10 12.53
N ILE A 233 34.88 -37.48 12.23
CA ILE A 233 33.96 -36.73 11.38
C ILE A 233 32.93 -36.06 12.27
N ASP A 234 32.82 -34.74 12.18
CA ASP A 234 31.82 -33.95 12.89
C ASP A 234 30.75 -33.42 11.89
N PRO A 235 29.44 -33.61 12.15
CA PRO A 235 28.37 -33.14 11.26
C PRO A 235 28.31 -31.62 11.07
N TRP A 236 28.65 -30.85 12.10
CA TRP A 236 28.65 -29.39 12.08
C TRP A 236 29.82 -28.85 11.25
N GLU A 237 31.04 -29.37 11.44
CA GLU A 237 32.17 -29.05 10.55
C GLU A 237 31.88 -29.40 9.08
N LYS A 238 31.32 -30.59 8.83
CA LYS A 238 30.96 -31.02 7.47
C LYS A 238 29.93 -30.10 6.83
N ARG A 239 28.94 -29.61 7.58
CA ARG A 239 27.95 -28.66 7.06
C ARG A 239 28.54 -27.27 6.85
N ILE A 240 29.44 -26.82 7.72
CA ILE A 240 30.21 -25.58 7.50
C ILE A 240 31.01 -25.63 6.19
N ASP A 241 31.66 -26.76 5.87
CA ASP A 241 32.40 -26.89 4.61
C ASP A 241 31.48 -26.83 3.37
N GLN A 242 30.24 -27.33 3.47
CA GLN A 242 29.22 -27.14 2.43
C GLN A 242 28.77 -25.67 2.31
N TRP A 243 28.48 -24.99 3.42
CA TRP A 243 28.11 -23.56 3.41
C TRP A 243 29.25 -22.67 2.88
N ILE A 244 30.51 -22.99 3.17
CA ILE A 244 31.68 -22.32 2.59
C ILE A 244 31.73 -22.48 1.05
N GLY A 245 31.21 -23.58 0.51
CA GLY A 245 30.99 -23.76 -0.92
C GLY A 245 29.99 -22.73 -1.48
N LEU A 246 28.91 -22.44 -0.76
CA LEU A 246 27.95 -21.38 -1.12
C LEU A 246 28.55 -19.99 -0.96
N PHE A 247 29.25 -19.69 0.15
CA PHE A 247 29.86 -18.38 0.42
C PHE A 247 30.83 -17.93 -0.69
N LYS A 248 31.48 -18.89 -1.37
CA LYS A 248 32.38 -18.68 -2.51
C LYS A 248 31.67 -18.36 -3.83
N LYS A 249 30.35 -18.59 -3.94
CA LYS A 249 29.57 -18.11 -5.09
C LYS A 249 29.63 -16.58 -5.13
N SER A 250 29.73 -16.03 -6.33
CA SER A 250 29.80 -14.59 -6.59
C SER A 250 28.63 -13.86 -5.93
N ASN A 251 27.41 -14.20 -6.33
CA ASN A 251 26.14 -13.63 -5.85
C ASN A 251 25.70 -14.09 -4.44
N TYR A 252 26.52 -14.80 -3.67
CA TYR A 252 26.23 -15.01 -2.24
C TYR A 252 26.31 -13.66 -1.50
N LEU A 253 25.33 -13.31 -0.67
CA LEU A 253 25.25 -12.03 0.04
C LEU A 253 26.44 -11.83 0.98
N LYS A 254 27.16 -10.71 0.80
CA LYS A 254 28.33 -10.36 1.61
C LYS A 254 28.24 -8.90 2.07
N ILE A 255 28.29 -8.67 3.38
CA ILE A 255 28.35 -7.32 3.98
C ILE A 255 29.76 -7.13 4.56
N TRP A 256 30.43 -6.01 4.26
CA TRP A 256 31.86 -5.79 4.57
C TRP A 256 32.78 -6.95 4.14
N LYS A 257 32.47 -7.57 2.99
CA LYS A 257 33.16 -8.76 2.43
C LYS A 257 33.10 -10.02 3.32
N ARG A 258 32.17 -10.07 4.28
CA ARG A 258 31.82 -11.22 5.12
C ARG A 258 30.53 -11.86 4.57
N PRO A 259 30.46 -13.17 4.28
CA PRO A 259 29.19 -13.81 3.94
C PRO A 259 28.20 -13.67 5.10
N VAL A 260 26.95 -13.33 4.79
CA VAL A 260 25.86 -13.23 5.78
C VAL A 260 25.23 -14.62 5.97
N PHE A 261 25.00 -15.04 7.21
CA PHE A 261 24.47 -16.37 7.53
C PHE A 261 23.49 -16.28 8.70
N PHE A 262 22.30 -16.86 8.54
CA PHE A 262 21.23 -16.78 9.53
C PHE A 262 21.06 -18.12 10.27
N ILE A 263 20.73 -18.06 11.57
CA ILE A 263 20.36 -19.23 12.39
C ILE A 263 18.92 -18.99 12.89
N LEU A 264 17.99 -19.88 12.53
CA LEU A 264 16.54 -19.72 12.70
C LEU A 264 16.10 -19.46 14.15
N SER A 265 16.71 -20.16 15.11
CA SER A 265 16.37 -20.08 16.53
C SER A 265 17.63 -20.33 17.36
N PRO A 266 18.36 -19.27 17.74
CA PRO A 266 19.54 -19.37 18.60
C PRO A 266 19.28 -20.05 19.96
N GLU A 267 18.05 -19.99 20.49
CA GLU A 267 17.65 -20.78 21.67
C GLU A 267 17.69 -22.30 21.40
N GLN A 268 17.12 -22.75 20.28
CA GLN A 268 17.21 -24.16 19.89
C GLN A 268 18.63 -24.57 19.48
N PHE A 269 19.44 -23.62 19.00
CA PHE A 269 20.87 -23.84 18.74
C PHE A 269 21.66 -24.05 20.04
N ASP A 270 21.35 -23.29 21.09
CA ASP A 270 21.92 -23.49 22.43
C ASP A 270 21.61 -24.89 22.96
N VAL A 271 20.37 -25.38 22.84
CA VAL A 271 20.01 -26.74 23.32
C VAL A 271 20.81 -27.87 22.62
N VAL A 272 21.39 -27.62 21.44
CA VAL A 272 22.26 -28.59 20.74
C VAL A 272 23.75 -28.47 21.16
N PHE A 273 24.21 -27.28 21.53
CA PHE A 273 25.63 -26.97 21.68
C PHE A 273 26.07 -26.47 23.07
N GLU A 274 25.15 -26.07 23.95
CA GLU A 274 25.38 -25.59 25.33
C GLU A 274 25.03 -26.71 26.33
N ILE A 275 25.86 -27.77 26.35
CA ILE A 275 25.59 -29.01 27.09
C ILE A 275 26.35 -29.02 28.42
N GLY A 276 25.64 -28.64 29.49
CA GLY A 276 26.08 -28.84 30.88
C GLY A 276 27.25 -27.96 31.33
N GLN A 277 27.94 -28.40 32.39
CA GLN A 277 29.16 -27.74 32.85
C GLN A 277 30.35 -28.14 31.93
N PRO A 278 31.35 -27.27 31.72
CA PRO A 278 32.42 -27.51 30.74
C PRO A 278 33.18 -28.83 30.91
N GLN A 279 33.36 -29.29 32.16
CA GLN A 279 34.03 -30.56 32.48
C GLN A 279 33.23 -31.83 32.11
N ASP A 280 31.91 -31.75 32.00
CA ASP A 280 31.02 -32.91 31.80
C ASP A 280 30.56 -33.08 30.34
N CYS A 281 30.91 -32.12 29.48
CA CYS A 281 30.38 -31.93 28.13
C CYS A 281 30.42 -33.16 27.19
N GLY A 282 31.52 -33.92 27.17
CA GLY A 282 31.67 -35.15 26.35
C GLY A 282 31.58 -35.00 24.81
N LYS A 283 31.38 -33.78 24.31
CA LYS A 283 30.99 -33.45 22.93
C LYS A 283 32.03 -32.60 22.21
N LYS A 284 31.85 -32.40 20.89
CA LYS A 284 32.78 -31.66 20.04
C LYS A 284 32.82 -30.16 20.36
N TYR A 285 31.66 -29.61 20.71
CA TYR A 285 31.50 -28.23 21.19
C TYR A 285 30.69 -28.24 22.49
N CYS A 286 31.10 -27.42 23.45
CA CYS A 286 30.47 -27.33 24.79
C CYS A 286 29.70 -26.02 25.01
N THR A 287 29.77 -25.10 24.04
CA THR A 287 28.91 -23.92 23.95
C THR A 287 28.53 -23.66 22.49
N SER A 288 27.38 -23.02 22.27
CA SER A 288 27.02 -22.45 20.97
C SER A 288 28.06 -21.44 20.46
N GLN A 289 28.72 -20.71 21.37
CA GLN A 289 29.85 -19.84 21.07
C GLN A 289 31.01 -20.61 20.40
N ALA A 290 31.37 -21.80 20.89
CA ALA A 290 32.43 -22.61 20.29
C ALA A 290 32.04 -23.12 18.88
N ALA A 291 30.79 -23.53 18.69
CA ALA A 291 30.25 -23.93 17.39
C ALA A 291 30.28 -22.76 16.37
N ILE A 292 29.89 -21.55 16.79
CA ILE A 292 29.97 -20.33 15.98
C ILE A 292 31.41 -19.92 15.71
N THR A 293 32.31 -19.99 16.70
CA THR A 293 33.76 -19.73 16.50
C THR A 293 34.33 -20.67 15.44
N LYS A 294 33.90 -21.94 15.39
CA LYS A 294 34.35 -22.88 14.35
C LYS A 294 33.92 -22.50 12.94
N LEU A 295 32.69 -21.98 12.78
CA LEU A 295 32.21 -21.39 11.52
C LEU A 295 33.07 -20.17 11.12
N GLN A 296 33.41 -19.30 12.08
CA GLN A 296 34.29 -18.14 11.86
C GLN A 296 35.72 -18.57 11.44
N GLU A 297 36.29 -19.60 12.07
CA GLU A 297 37.61 -20.16 11.73
C GLU A 297 37.66 -20.71 10.32
N LYS A 298 36.75 -21.64 9.98
CA LYS A 298 36.75 -22.31 8.68
C LYS A 298 36.48 -21.30 7.54
N ALA A 299 35.62 -20.31 7.76
CA ALA A 299 35.41 -19.22 6.80
C ALA A 299 36.66 -18.36 6.59
N LYS A 300 37.40 -18.02 7.66
CA LYS A 300 38.68 -17.30 7.56
C LYS A 300 39.74 -18.11 6.80
N ALA A 301 39.86 -19.40 7.11
CA ALA A 301 40.74 -20.32 6.39
C ALA A 301 40.36 -20.45 4.89
N ALA A 302 39.08 -20.34 4.56
CA ALA A 302 38.57 -20.33 3.19
C ALA A 302 38.73 -18.98 2.45
N GLY A 303 39.33 -17.96 3.08
CA GLY A 303 39.66 -16.66 2.49
C GLY A 303 38.83 -15.47 2.98
N PHE A 304 37.73 -15.70 3.71
CA PHE A 304 36.88 -14.62 4.24
C PHE A 304 37.53 -13.99 5.48
N LYS A 305 38.45 -13.05 5.27
CA LYS A 305 39.30 -12.44 6.34
C LYS A 305 38.50 -11.92 7.54
N GLY A 306 37.33 -11.32 7.31
CA GLY A 306 36.43 -10.84 8.37
C GLY A 306 35.59 -11.93 9.06
N GLY A 307 35.69 -13.19 8.63
CA GLY A 307 34.79 -14.27 9.01
C GLY A 307 33.40 -14.12 8.39
N VAL A 308 32.41 -14.76 9.01
CA VAL A 308 30.98 -14.75 8.64
C VAL A 308 30.26 -13.66 9.44
N LEU A 309 29.26 -12.99 8.88
CA LEU A 309 28.32 -12.16 9.64
C LEU A 309 27.14 -13.04 10.06
N VAL A 310 27.13 -13.47 11.32
CA VAL A 310 26.11 -14.40 11.85
C VAL A 310 24.94 -13.63 12.44
N VAL A 311 23.74 -13.92 11.96
CA VAL A 311 22.47 -13.29 12.37
C VAL A 311 21.62 -14.28 13.16
N GLY A 312 21.10 -13.88 14.31
CA GLY A 312 20.14 -14.66 15.09
C GLY A 312 18.70 -14.29 14.73
N MET A 313 17.92 -15.23 14.23
CA MET A 313 16.51 -15.03 13.86
C MET A 313 15.59 -15.47 15.01
N ASN A 314 14.34 -14.98 15.02
CA ASN A 314 13.37 -15.22 16.10
C ASN A 314 13.94 -14.86 17.50
N GLU A 315 14.55 -13.67 17.59
CA GLU A 315 15.23 -13.17 18.81
C GLU A 315 14.55 -11.92 19.39
N LYS A 316 14.74 -11.69 20.69
CA LYS A 316 14.05 -10.65 21.47
C LYS A 316 15.02 -9.61 22.03
N ALA A 317 14.51 -8.45 22.42
CA ALA A 317 15.30 -7.35 22.97
C ALA A 317 16.23 -7.78 24.13
N ASN A 318 15.71 -8.61 25.04
CA ASN A 318 16.40 -9.08 26.24
C ASN A 318 17.45 -10.18 26.00
N THR A 319 17.39 -10.92 24.89
CA THR A 319 18.35 -12.01 24.60
C THR A 319 19.63 -11.53 23.91
N THR A 320 19.61 -10.33 23.32
CA THR A 320 20.73 -9.70 22.57
C THR A 320 22.08 -9.77 23.27
N ASN A 321 22.13 -9.61 24.60
CA ASN A 321 23.35 -9.72 25.41
C ASN A 321 23.96 -11.13 25.37
N LYS A 322 23.13 -12.18 25.45
CA LYS A 322 23.56 -13.58 25.31
C LYS A 322 24.06 -13.84 23.88
N ARG A 323 23.37 -13.31 22.88
CA ARG A 323 23.76 -13.49 21.46
C ARG A 323 25.08 -12.80 21.15
N LYS A 324 25.34 -11.62 21.71
CA LYS A 324 26.61 -10.92 21.57
C LYS A 324 27.78 -11.69 22.18
N SER A 325 27.63 -12.28 23.37
CA SER A 325 28.70 -13.11 23.95
C SER A 325 28.88 -14.42 23.19
N GLN A 326 27.80 -15.02 22.67
CA GLN A 326 27.84 -16.21 21.80
C GLN A 326 28.44 -15.95 20.40
N GLY A 327 28.72 -14.70 20.03
CA GLY A 327 29.39 -14.37 18.76
C GLY A 327 28.46 -14.18 17.57
N TYR A 328 27.18 -13.84 17.81
CA TYR A 328 26.31 -13.24 16.80
C TYR A 328 26.72 -11.78 16.54
N GLN A 329 26.43 -11.25 15.34
CA GLN A 329 26.72 -9.85 14.95
C GLN A 329 25.46 -9.01 14.75
N ALA A 330 24.30 -9.64 14.55
CA ALA A 330 23.00 -8.97 14.42
C ALA A 330 21.89 -9.93 14.85
N ILE A 331 20.68 -9.40 15.04
CA ILE A 331 19.46 -10.20 15.21
C ILE A 331 18.31 -9.72 14.33
N THR A 332 17.29 -10.55 14.21
CA THR A 332 16.03 -10.27 13.51
C THR A 332 14.92 -11.18 14.05
N THR A 333 13.69 -10.99 13.59
CA THR A 333 12.52 -11.84 13.88
C THR A 333 12.17 -12.72 12.68
N TYR A 334 11.22 -13.65 12.81
CA TYR A 334 10.68 -14.38 11.65
C TYR A 334 9.54 -13.57 11.03
N GLY A 335 8.33 -13.69 11.61
CA GLY A 335 7.17 -12.86 11.31
C GLY A 335 6.62 -12.16 12.58
N PRO A 336 5.34 -11.74 12.57
CA PRO A 336 4.70 -11.04 13.68
C PRO A 336 4.65 -11.87 14.98
N GLU A 337 4.55 -13.20 14.87
CA GLU A 337 4.54 -14.12 16.01
C GLU A 337 5.83 -14.03 16.84
N SER A 338 6.98 -13.82 16.19
CA SER A 338 8.28 -13.59 16.81
C SER A 338 8.38 -12.22 17.50
N MET A 339 7.59 -11.23 17.07
CA MET A 339 7.55 -9.86 17.62
C MET A 339 6.61 -9.72 18.84
N GLU A 340 6.15 -10.85 19.41
CA GLU A 340 5.14 -10.90 20.49
C GLU A 340 3.77 -10.31 20.08
N ILE A 341 3.49 -10.24 18.78
CA ILE A 341 2.21 -9.72 18.25
C ILE A 341 1.16 -10.84 18.28
N GLN A 342 0.39 -10.86 19.36
CA GLN A 342 -0.73 -11.79 19.55
C GLN A 342 -1.89 -11.52 18.59
N CYS A 343 -2.58 -12.60 18.20
CA CYS A 343 -3.91 -12.56 17.60
C CYS A 343 -4.91 -11.88 18.56
N PRO A 344 -5.96 -11.19 18.05
CA PRO A 344 -7.00 -10.60 18.89
C PRO A 344 -8.08 -11.63 19.29
N ASP A 345 -8.50 -11.67 20.55
CA ASP A 345 -9.55 -12.58 21.06
C ASP A 345 -10.89 -12.41 20.32
N ILE A 346 -11.34 -13.42 19.57
CA ILE A 346 -12.57 -13.36 18.76
C ILE A 346 -13.80 -13.87 19.54
N ASN A 347 -14.02 -13.31 20.72
CA ASN A 347 -15.32 -13.47 21.39
C ASN A 347 -16.40 -12.64 20.66
N GLU A 348 -17.62 -13.16 20.49
CA GLU A 348 -18.69 -12.55 19.67
C GLU A 348 -18.97 -11.07 20.00
N ASN A 349 -18.77 -10.68 21.27
CA ASN A 349 -18.90 -9.30 21.76
C ASN A 349 -17.85 -8.29 21.22
N ASN A 350 -16.84 -8.73 20.46
CA ASN A 350 -15.70 -7.91 20.02
C ASN A 350 -15.69 -7.54 18.52
N ALA A 351 -16.67 -7.94 17.71
CA ALA A 351 -16.64 -7.78 16.24
C ALA A 351 -16.26 -6.35 15.76
N GLY A 352 -16.67 -5.30 16.48
CA GLY A 352 -16.32 -3.91 16.19
C GLY A 352 -14.85 -3.50 16.41
N LYS A 353 -13.95 -4.41 16.79
CA LYS A 353 -12.51 -4.14 17.03
C LYS A 353 -11.60 -4.57 15.87
N ILE A 354 -12.11 -5.31 14.89
CA ILE A 354 -11.32 -5.93 13.81
C ILE A 354 -10.76 -4.89 12.82
N SER A 355 -11.50 -3.79 12.59
CA SER A 355 -11.20 -2.73 11.62
C SER A 355 -9.85 -2.01 11.78
N ASN A 356 -9.14 -2.22 12.89
CA ASN A 356 -7.82 -1.65 13.17
C ASN A 356 -6.69 -2.71 13.30
N PHE A 357 -6.91 -3.96 12.91
CA PHE A 357 -5.91 -5.03 13.11
C PHE A 357 -4.59 -4.76 12.35
N ASN A 358 -4.67 -4.39 11.07
CA ASN A 358 -3.49 -4.17 10.24
C ASN A 358 -2.65 -2.98 10.76
N THR A 359 -3.30 -1.88 11.18
CA THR A 359 -2.65 -0.76 11.88
C THR A 359 -1.94 -1.23 13.15
N GLN A 360 -2.61 -2.02 13.99
CA GLN A 360 -2.03 -2.56 15.22
C GLN A 360 -0.81 -3.45 14.99
N VAL A 361 -0.78 -4.29 13.95
CA VAL A 361 0.40 -5.12 13.66
C VAL A 361 1.57 -4.24 13.25
N THR A 362 1.36 -3.28 12.34
CA THR A 362 2.45 -2.40 11.86
C THR A 362 3.00 -1.47 12.94
N ASP A 363 2.15 -0.93 13.83
CA ASP A 363 2.57 -0.10 14.97
C ASP A 363 3.27 -0.91 16.06
N LYS A 364 2.78 -2.12 16.38
CA LYS A 364 3.46 -3.03 17.33
C LYS A 364 4.82 -3.47 16.81
N ALA A 365 4.93 -3.78 15.52
CA ALA A 365 6.19 -4.14 14.87
C ALA A 365 7.21 -2.99 14.97
N GLU A 366 6.84 -1.77 14.54
CA GLU A 366 7.70 -0.59 14.66
C GLU A 366 8.14 -0.33 16.12
N THR A 367 7.22 -0.51 17.07
CA THR A 367 7.51 -0.40 18.51
C THR A 367 8.51 -1.46 18.98
N PHE A 368 8.35 -2.72 18.55
CA PHE A 368 9.26 -3.82 18.87
C PHE A 368 10.66 -3.58 18.29
N TRP A 369 10.77 -3.10 17.05
CA TRP A 369 12.06 -2.78 16.42
C TRP A 369 12.78 -1.65 17.16
N LYS A 370 12.07 -0.54 17.46
CA LYS A 370 12.59 0.60 18.22
C LYS A 370 13.04 0.19 19.63
N LYS A 371 12.25 -0.61 20.34
CA LYS A 371 12.60 -1.19 21.65
C LYS A 371 13.86 -2.04 21.57
N THR A 372 13.94 -2.95 20.60
CA THR A 372 15.02 -3.92 20.46
C THR A 372 16.39 -3.28 20.26
N VAL A 373 16.51 -2.21 19.47
CA VAL A 373 17.79 -1.47 19.30
C VAL A 373 18.07 -0.51 20.46
N ALA A 374 17.04 0.00 21.14
CA ALA A 374 17.20 0.85 22.31
C ALA A 374 17.73 0.08 23.53
N GLU A 375 17.16 -1.09 23.82
CA GLU A 375 17.51 -1.93 24.98
C GLU A 375 18.67 -2.90 24.70
N GLY A 376 18.78 -3.41 23.47
CA GLY A 376 19.65 -4.53 23.14
C GLY A 376 21.02 -4.17 22.56
N GLU A 377 22.03 -5.02 22.79
CA GLU A 377 23.44 -4.74 22.46
C GLU A 377 23.89 -5.09 21.03
N LEU A 378 22.97 -5.56 20.19
CA LEU A 378 23.20 -5.90 18.78
C LEU A 378 22.32 -5.03 17.83
N PRO A 379 22.74 -4.83 16.57
CA PRO A 379 21.87 -4.27 15.54
C PRO A 379 20.73 -5.22 15.17
N TYR A 380 19.67 -4.65 14.62
CA TYR A 380 18.41 -5.35 14.31
C TYR A 380 17.98 -5.10 12.87
N ILE A 381 17.64 -6.17 12.14
CA ILE A 381 17.02 -6.11 10.81
C ILE A 381 15.51 -6.20 10.98
N PRO A 382 14.69 -5.24 10.50
CA PRO A 382 13.24 -5.35 10.54
C PRO A 382 12.73 -6.39 9.53
N THR A 383 11.71 -7.15 9.92
CA THR A 383 10.95 -8.01 9.01
C THR A 383 9.55 -7.42 8.74
N ILE A 384 9.09 -7.53 7.50
CA ILE A 384 7.83 -6.96 7.01
C ILE A 384 7.00 -8.08 6.37
N VAL A 385 5.72 -8.23 6.75
CA VAL A 385 4.77 -9.17 6.12
C VAL A 385 3.78 -8.46 5.19
N ALA A 386 3.26 -9.19 4.20
CA ALA A 386 2.20 -8.73 3.28
C ALA A 386 0.77 -9.09 3.75
N GLY A 387 0.63 -9.85 4.84
CA GLY A 387 -0.62 -10.33 5.41
C GLY A 387 -0.33 -11.44 6.41
N TRP A 388 -1.36 -12.01 7.04
CA TRP A 388 -1.23 -13.21 7.88
C TRP A 388 -2.50 -14.06 7.75
N ASP A 389 -2.37 -15.29 7.24
CA ASP A 389 -3.51 -16.17 7.00
C ASP A 389 -3.06 -17.65 7.02
N ASN A 390 -3.10 -18.24 8.21
CA ASN A 390 -2.72 -19.63 8.46
C ASN A 390 -3.85 -20.65 8.24
N ARG A 391 -4.95 -20.27 7.56
CA ARG A 391 -6.11 -21.15 7.36
C ARG A 391 -5.78 -22.54 6.76
N PRO A 392 -4.85 -22.70 5.81
CA PRO A 392 -4.50 -24.03 5.29
C PRO A 392 -3.91 -25.00 6.32
N TRP A 393 -3.29 -24.52 7.41
CA TRP A 393 -2.69 -25.40 8.44
C TRP A 393 -3.68 -25.81 9.55
N ARG A 394 -4.95 -25.40 9.47
CA ARG A 394 -5.97 -25.73 10.48
C ARG A 394 -6.40 -27.18 10.40
N LYS A 395 -6.61 -27.79 11.57
CA LYS A 395 -7.38 -29.02 11.72
C LYS A 395 -8.80 -28.68 12.16
N GLU A 396 -9.76 -29.49 11.74
CA GLU A 396 -11.15 -29.36 12.18
C GLU A 396 -11.24 -29.49 13.71
N GLY A 397 -11.82 -28.48 14.37
CA GLY A 397 -11.94 -28.40 15.83
C GLY A 397 -10.77 -27.73 16.58
N ASP A 398 -9.70 -27.27 15.91
CA ASP A 398 -8.57 -26.62 16.60
C ASP A 398 -8.84 -25.13 16.91
N GLN A 399 -9.16 -24.85 18.17
CA GLN A 399 -9.39 -23.50 18.71
C GLN A 399 -8.09 -22.73 19.04
N SER A 400 -6.90 -23.35 18.98
CA SER A 400 -5.65 -22.67 19.34
C SER A 400 -5.17 -21.63 18.29
N ALA A 401 -5.87 -21.53 17.16
CA ALA A 401 -5.51 -20.69 16.01
C ALA A 401 -6.53 -19.55 15.74
N GLU A 402 -6.88 -18.72 16.72
CA GLU A 402 -7.86 -17.63 16.55
C GLU A 402 -7.38 -16.41 15.71
N CYS A 403 -6.32 -16.51 14.90
CA CYS A 403 -5.98 -15.49 13.88
C CYS A 403 -6.87 -15.58 12.61
N SER A 404 -8.21 -15.68 12.73
CA SER A 404 -9.10 -15.70 11.54
C SER A 404 -10.58 -15.35 11.82
N PRO A 405 -10.94 -14.07 11.90
CA PRO A 405 -12.26 -13.59 11.54
C PRO A 405 -12.25 -12.98 10.13
N VAL A 406 -13.06 -13.53 9.23
CA VAL A 406 -13.67 -12.86 8.04
C VAL A 406 -12.77 -11.86 7.29
N ASN A 407 -12.11 -12.34 6.22
CA ASN A 407 -11.58 -11.59 5.06
C ASN A 407 -10.52 -10.46 5.26
N ASP A 408 -10.33 -9.89 6.46
CA ASP A 408 -9.55 -8.64 6.65
C ASP A 408 -8.05 -8.82 7.05
N THR A 409 -7.54 -10.06 7.14
CA THR A 409 -6.15 -10.32 7.60
C THR A 409 -5.08 -10.33 6.50
N VAL A 410 -5.48 -10.18 5.23
CA VAL A 410 -4.57 -9.89 4.10
C VAL A 410 -4.42 -8.37 4.00
N TYR A 411 -3.19 -7.85 3.92
CA TYR A 411 -3.01 -6.39 3.88
C TYR A 411 -3.33 -5.88 2.49
N THR A 412 -4.17 -4.85 2.37
CA THR A 412 -4.25 -4.12 1.09
C THR A 412 -2.85 -3.61 0.69
N PRO A 413 -2.51 -3.52 -0.61
CA PRO A 413 -1.22 -2.97 -1.04
C PRO A 413 -0.92 -1.57 -0.47
N PHE A 414 -1.94 -0.77 -0.16
CA PHE A 414 -1.78 0.49 0.56
C PHE A 414 -1.26 0.30 2.00
N ALA A 415 -1.86 -0.60 2.78
CA ALA A 415 -1.40 -0.93 4.13
C ALA A 415 0.01 -1.57 4.13
N PHE A 416 0.30 -2.43 3.15
CA PHE A 416 1.65 -2.96 2.94
C PHE A 416 2.66 -1.84 2.65
N LYS A 417 2.32 -0.87 1.79
CA LYS A 417 3.16 0.32 1.54
C LYS A 417 3.45 1.11 2.82
N GLN A 418 2.45 1.33 3.67
CA GLN A 418 2.64 2.01 4.96
C GLN A 418 3.60 1.23 5.87
N PHE A 419 3.56 -0.11 5.87
CA PHE A 419 4.49 -0.92 6.64
C PHE A 419 5.93 -0.84 6.11
N LEU A 420 6.11 -0.89 4.79
CA LEU A 420 7.41 -0.68 4.14
C LEU A 420 7.96 0.73 4.45
N GLN A 421 7.11 1.76 4.48
CA GLN A 421 7.50 3.13 4.85
C GLN A 421 7.95 3.24 6.33
N LYS A 422 7.27 2.55 7.26
CA LYS A 422 7.73 2.43 8.65
C LYS A 422 9.11 1.74 8.75
N ALA A 423 9.32 0.67 7.99
CA ALA A 423 10.61 -0.03 7.94
C ALA A 423 11.74 0.86 7.38
N LYS A 424 11.47 1.60 6.30
CA LYS A 424 12.39 2.61 5.75
C LYS A 424 12.74 3.68 6.79
N ASN A 425 11.74 4.32 7.40
CA ASN A 425 11.95 5.34 8.43
C ASN A 425 12.72 4.83 9.66
N PHE A 426 12.56 3.54 10.00
CA PHE A 426 13.36 2.88 11.04
C PHE A 426 14.82 2.71 10.64
N VAL A 427 15.13 2.16 9.46
CA VAL A 427 16.53 1.92 9.05
C VAL A 427 17.29 3.21 8.70
N ASP A 428 16.59 4.22 8.16
CA ASP A 428 17.11 5.58 7.92
C ASP A 428 17.50 6.29 9.23
N GLY A 429 16.93 5.88 10.37
CA GLY A 429 17.30 6.37 11.70
C GLY A 429 16.76 7.75 12.06
N ASN A 430 15.80 8.28 11.29
CA ASN A 430 15.30 9.67 11.32
C ASN A 430 14.76 10.20 12.67
N GLN A 431 14.69 9.39 13.74
CA GLN A 431 14.12 9.77 15.04
C GLN A 431 14.96 9.36 16.28
N VAL A 432 16.16 8.76 16.15
CA VAL A 432 16.85 8.13 17.31
C VAL A 432 18.31 8.57 17.50
N LYS A 433 18.73 8.65 18.78
CA LYS A 433 20.06 9.07 19.29
C LYS A 433 21.24 8.36 18.59
N THR A 434 22.41 9.00 18.61
CA THR A 434 23.70 8.54 18.04
C THR A 434 24.06 7.07 18.29
N THR A 435 23.69 6.48 19.44
CA THR A 435 23.91 5.06 19.75
C THR A 435 23.19 4.11 18.78
N PHE A 436 22.05 4.51 18.21
CA PHE A 436 21.30 3.74 17.21
C PHE A 436 22.12 3.60 15.92
N ILE A 437 22.56 4.73 15.37
CA ILE A 437 23.39 4.82 14.16
C ILE A 437 24.71 4.04 14.33
N ALA A 438 25.29 4.07 15.54
CA ALA A 438 26.50 3.31 15.85
C ALA A 438 26.31 1.78 15.80
N LYS A 439 25.12 1.27 16.17
CA LYS A 439 24.80 -0.18 16.09
C LYS A 439 24.53 -0.59 14.64
N GLN A 440 23.61 0.09 13.95
CA GLN A 440 23.11 -0.32 12.62
C GLN A 440 24.19 -0.33 11.52
N LYS A 441 25.27 0.47 11.65
CA LYS A 441 26.39 0.50 10.69
C LYS A 441 27.07 -0.86 10.41
N ILE A 442 26.97 -1.82 11.33
CA ILE A 442 27.46 -3.20 11.13
C ILE A 442 26.76 -3.87 9.94
N LEU A 443 25.50 -3.52 9.68
CA LEU A 443 24.65 -4.02 8.59
C LEU A 443 24.69 -3.12 7.34
N ASN A 444 25.70 -2.24 7.22
CA ASN A 444 25.75 -1.12 6.25
C ASN A 444 24.72 0.01 6.52
N ASN A 445 23.84 -0.16 7.51
CA ASN A 445 22.49 0.43 7.57
C ASN A 445 21.59 -0.05 6.41
N ASN A 446 20.32 0.35 6.43
CA ASN A 446 19.38 0.25 5.30
C ASN A 446 19.01 -1.17 4.81
N MET A 447 19.40 -2.21 5.55
CA MET A 447 18.99 -3.61 5.30
C MET A 447 17.60 -3.91 5.88
N VAL A 448 16.74 -4.56 5.10
CA VAL A 448 15.38 -5.01 5.49
C VAL A 448 15.11 -6.44 4.99
N ILE A 449 14.18 -7.15 5.62
CA ILE A 449 13.76 -8.50 5.19
C ILE A 449 12.24 -8.55 5.02
N LEU A 450 11.79 -9.24 3.98
CA LEU A 450 10.39 -9.50 3.68
C LEU A 450 10.06 -10.95 4.03
N THR A 451 9.02 -11.12 4.85
CA THR A 451 8.51 -12.42 5.30
C THR A 451 7.16 -12.66 4.62
N ALA A 452 7.07 -13.48 3.58
CA ALA A 452 8.13 -14.13 2.83
C ALA A 452 7.81 -14.04 1.32
N TRP A 453 8.67 -14.61 0.48
CA TRP A 453 8.37 -14.75 -0.94
C TRP A 453 7.22 -15.74 -1.16
N ASN A 454 7.30 -16.95 -0.62
CA ASN A 454 6.43 -18.08 -0.98
C ASN A 454 5.94 -18.94 0.22
N GLU A 455 5.77 -18.37 1.42
CA GLU A 455 5.18 -19.10 2.57
C GLU A 455 3.64 -19.13 2.51
N LEU A 456 3.13 -19.77 1.46
CA LEU A 456 1.71 -19.82 1.11
C LEU A 456 0.82 -20.44 2.20
N GLY A 457 1.36 -21.38 2.99
CA GLY A 457 0.63 -22.08 4.05
C GLY A 457 0.32 -21.24 5.29
N ILE A 458 1.17 -20.26 5.63
CA ILE A 458 0.97 -19.33 6.76
C ILE A 458 0.39 -17.97 6.31
N GLY A 459 0.32 -17.72 4.99
CA GLY A 459 -0.17 -16.47 4.41
C GLY A 459 0.89 -15.36 4.32
N HIS A 460 2.16 -15.68 4.59
CA HIS A 460 3.29 -14.76 4.45
C HIS A 460 3.88 -14.86 3.03
N TYR A 461 3.18 -14.37 2.00
CA TYR A 461 3.65 -14.51 0.61
C TYR A 461 3.59 -13.21 -0.21
N LEU A 462 4.52 -13.12 -1.17
CA LEU A 462 4.71 -12.02 -2.13
C LEU A 462 4.81 -12.50 -3.58
N ILE A 463 5.04 -13.80 -3.79
CA ILE A 463 5.02 -14.44 -5.09
C ILE A 463 3.63 -14.24 -5.73
N PRO A 464 3.56 -13.87 -7.03
CA PRO A 464 2.31 -13.87 -7.78
C PRO A 464 1.58 -15.22 -7.69
N THR A 465 0.31 -15.20 -7.29
CA THR A 465 -0.60 -16.36 -7.21
C THR A 465 -1.82 -16.18 -8.11
N ILE A 466 -2.64 -17.24 -8.26
CA ILE A 466 -3.90 -17.16 -9.00
C ILE A 466 -4.85 -16.12 -8.38
N ASP A 467 -4.89 -15.95 -7.06
CA ASP A 467 -5.61 -14.87 -6.35
C ASP A 467 -5.35 -13.50 -6.99
N THR A 468 -4.07 -13.22 -7.23
CA THR A 468 -3.59 -11.97 -7.84
C THR A 468 -3.91 -11.85 -9.35
N LEU A 469 -4.54 -12.89 -9.94
CA LEU A 469 -5.28 -12.85 -11.20
C LEU A 469 -6.81 -12.91 -11.02
N ILE A 470 -7.37 -13.54 -9.99
CA ILE A 470 -8.83 -13.55 -9.72
C ILE A 470 -9.32 -12.11 -9.55
N ASP A 471 -8.60 -11.33 -8.75
CA ASP A 471 -8.87 -9.92 -8.44
C ASP A 471 -8.85 -8.98 -9.68
N SER A 472 -8.33 -9.44 -10.82
CA SER A 472 -8.19 -8.67 -12.06
C SER A 472 -8.89 -9.25 -13.29
N GLU A 473 -8.92 -10.58 -13.41
CA GLU A 473 -9.42 -11.30 -14.59
C GLU A 473 -10.66 -12.16 -14.27
N GLY A 474 -11.13 -12.18 -13.02
CA GLY A 474 -12.38 -12.83 -12.61
C GLY A 474 -12.38 -14.36 -12.70
N ILE A 475 -11.19 -14.97 -12.76
CA ILE A 475 -10.99 -16.41 -12.95
C ILE A 475 -11.49 -17.19 -11.72
N ASP A 476 -12.51 -18.03 -11.89
CA ASP A 476 -12.89 -19.00 -10.87
C ASP A 476 -11.88 -20.16 -10.81
N CYS A 477 -11.08 -20.19 -9.75
CA CYS A 477 -10.08 -21.25 -9.54
C CYS A 477 -10.68 -22.61 -9.19
N GLN A 478 -11.99 -22.71 -8.92
CA GLN A 478 -12.67 -23.99 -8.74
C GLN A 478 -13.05 -24.66 -10.07
N ASN A 479 -12.95 -23.96 -11.20
CA ASN A 479 -13.27 -24.51 -12.53
C ASN A 479 -12.28 -25.61 -12.96
N ASP A 480 -12.75 -26.86 -13.01
CA ASP A 480 -11.94 -28.03 -13.36
C ASP A 480 -11.26 -27.97 -14.73
N THR A 481 -11.79 -27.19 -15.69
CA THR A 481 -11.16 -27.03 -17.01
C THR A 481 -9.90 -26.16 -16.92
N ILE A 482 -9.92 -25.17 -16.03
CA ILE A 482 -8.78 -24.27 -15.76
C ILE A 482 -7.77 -24.97 -14.86
N ARG A 483 -8.23 -25.65 -13.81
CA ARG A 483 -7.41 -26.56 -12.99
C ARG A 483 -6.65 -27.57 -13.88
N ALA A 484 -7.35 -28.23 -14.81
CA ALA A 484 -6.77 -29.22 -15.71
C ALA A 484 -5.80 -28.66 -16.77
N SER A 485 -5.86 -27.38 -17.13
CA SER A 485 -4.88 -26.75 -18.03
C SER A 485 -3.63 -26.30 -17.27
N LEU A 486 -3.78 -25.81 -16.04
CA LEU A 486 -2.68 -25.44 -15.15
C LEU A 486 -1.77 -26.63 -14.79
N HIS A 487 -2.34 -27.81 -14.52
CA HIS A 487 -1.54 -29.02 -14.25
C HIS A 487 -0.86 -29.62 -15.50
N LYS A 488 -1.23 -29.22 -16.73
CA LYS A 488 -0.77 -29.89 -17.98
C LYS A 488 0.26 -29.07 -18.75
N ASN A 489 1.51 -29.21 -18.32
CA ASN A 489 2.74 -29.02 -19.10
C ASN A 489 2.84 -27.74 -19.97
N ASN A 490 3.64 -26.78 -19.52
CA ASN A 490 4.19 -25.66 -20.29
C ASN A 490 3.22 -24.60 -20.85
N GLN A 491 1.89 -24.76 -20.81
CA GLN A 491 0.97 -23.71 -21.26
C GLN A 491 0.94 -22.47 -20.34
N THR A 492 1.38 -22.60 -19.08
CA THR A 492 1.59 -21.47 -18.17
C THR A 492 2.55 -20.43 -18.77
N LEU A 493 3.57 -20.87 -19.53
CA LEU A 493 4.55 -19.98 -20.18
C LEU A 493 3.96 -19.15 -21.33
N SER A 494 2.85 -19.55 -21.96
CA SER A 494 2.18 -18.69 -22.95
C SER A 494 1.37 -17.56 -22.29
N TYR A 495 0.77 -17.81 -21.12
CA TYR A 495 0.11 -16.76 -20.32
C TYR A 495 1.11 -15.76 -19.72
N MET A 496 2.33 -16.21 -19.37
CA MET A 496 3.41 -15.35 -18.85
C MET A 496 3.91 -14.29 -19.85
N ASN A 497 3.62 -14.42 -21.15
CA ASN A 497 4.10 -13.50 -22.19
C ASN A 497 3.05 -12.45 -22.63
N THR A 498 1.83 -12.49 -22.09
CA THR A 498 0.70 -11.65 -22.57
C THR A 498 -0.04 -10.89 -21.47
N THR A 499 0.30 -11.10 -20.20
CA THR A 499 -0.44 -10.57 -19.05
C THR A 499 0.07 -9.19 -18.61
N SER A 500 -0.83 -8.21 -18.56
CA SER A 500 -0.53 -6.85 -18.09
C SER A 500 -0.69 -6.77 -16.57
N SER A 501 0.44 -6.53 -15.89
CA SER A 501 0.60 -5.74 -14.66
C SER A 501 -0.24 -6.02 -13.40
N ALA A 502 -1.31 -6.82 -13.40
CA ALA A 502 -2.12 -7.09 -12.21
C ALA A 502 -1.30 -7.59 -11.01
N PRO A 503 -0.61 -8.74 -11.11
CA PRO A 503 -0.32 -9.55 -9.94
C PRO A 503 0.89 -9.06 -9.12
N PHE A 504 1.49 -7.95 -9.53
CA PHE A 504 2.64 -7.31 -8.89
C PHE A 504 2.23 -6.17 -7.95
N ALA A 505 1.00 -6.17 -7.43
CA ALA A 505 0.45 -5.06 -6.65
C ALA A 505 1.23 -4.75 -5.37
N TYR A 506 1.66 -5.78 -4.64
CA TYR A 506 2.56 -5.69 -3.47
C TYR A 506 4.00 -5.39 -3.90
N LEU A 507 4.48 -6.08 -4.93
CA LEU A 507 5.85 -5.96 -5.43
C LEU A 507 6.17 -4.54 -5.92
N ARG A 508 5.20 -3.86 -6.55
CA ARG A 508 5.29 -2.42 -6.87
C ARG A 508 5.48 -1.51 -5.65
N GLN A 509 4.99 -1.88 -4.46
CA GLN A 509 5.16 -1.05 -3.26
C GLN A 509 6.59 -1.13 -2.73
N ILE A 510 7.24 -2.30 -2.86
CA ILE A 510 8.66 -2.47 -2.52
C ILE A 510 9.50 -1.56 -3.42
N LYS A 511 9.31 -1.67 -4.75
CA LYS A 511 9.92 -0.80 -5.76
C LYS A 511 9.69 0.69 -5.45
N ALA A 512 8.46 1.09 -5.13
CA ALA A 512 8.09 2.48 -4.87
C ALA A 512 8.55 3.04 -3.50
N VAL A 513 9.06 2.21 -2.59
CA VAL A 513 9.56 2.65 -1.27
C VAL A 513 11.09 2.52 -1.15
N PHE A 514 11.67 1.46 -1.70
CA PHE A 514 13.09 1.12 -1.56
C PHE A 514 13.92 1.23 -2.86
N ALA A 515 13.30 1.35 -4.03
CA ALA A 515 14.00 1.55 -5.30
C ALA A 515 13.32 2.60 -6.21
N PRO A 516 13.05 3.84 -5.71
CA PRO A 516 12.29 4.85 -6.43
C PRO A 516 12.92 5.28 -7.76
N GLU A 517 14.24 5.19 -7.95
CA GLU A 517 14.88 5.53 -9.22
C GLU A 517 14.49 4.55 -10.36
N LEU A 518 14.18 3.29 -10.06
CA LEU A 518 13.62 2.36 -11.04
C LEU A 518 12.22 2.79 -11.50
N SER A 519 11.41 3.33 -10.58
CA SER A 519 10.07 3.83 -10.90
C SER A 519 10.07 5.07 -11.79
N GLN A 520 11.22 5.73 -11.99
CA GLN A 520 11.38 6.87 -12.89
C GLN A 520 11.87 6.48 -14.30
N LYS A 521 12.43 5.27 -14.48
CA LYS A 521 12.84 4.75 -15.80
C LYS A 521 11.69 4.09 -16.58
N GLU A 522 10.68 3.60 -15.87
CA GLU A 522 9.46 3.10 -16.48
C GLU A 522 8.51 4.27 -16.79
N LEU A 523 8.25 4.49 -18.09
CA LEU A 523 7.02 5.17 -18.50
C LEU A 523 5.83 4.39 -17.91
N PRO A 524 4.78 5.06 -17.40
CA PRO A 524 3.73 4.40 -16.65
C PRO A 524 2.93 3.44 -17.53
N ILE A 525 3.18 2.14 -17.36
CA ILE A 525 2.41 1.05 -17.95
C ILE A 525 1.24 0.71 -17.01
N GLU A 526 0.13 0.28 -17.62
CA GLU A 526 -1.24 0.32 -17.10
C GLU A 526 -1.48 -0.52 -15.83
N PRO A 527 -2.63 -0.33 -15.14
CA PRO A 527 -3.20 -1.33 -14.22
C PRO A 527 -3.59 -2.62 -14.98
N PRO A 528 -4.10 -3.67 -14.29
CA PRO A 528 -4.76 -4.76 -15.00
C PRO A 528 -5.80 -4.25 -15.98
N ARG A 529 -5.77 -4.80 -17.19
CA ARG A 529 -6.86 -4.68 -18.14
C ARG A 529 -8.17 -5.12 -17.46
N PRO A 530 -9.30 -4.42 -17.65
CA PRO A 530 -10.58 -5.12 -17.55
C PRO A 530 -10.51 -6.31 -18.52
N THR A 531 -11.07 -7.47 -18.14
CA THR A 531 -11.12 -8.67 -18.98
C THR A 531 -11.48 -8.26 -20.39
N SER A 532 -10.54 -8.48 -21.33
CA SER A 532 -10.58 -7.80 -22.63
C SER A 532 -11.93 -8.06 -23.28
N ILE A 533 -12.76 -7.01 -23.40
CA ILE A 533 -14.17 -7.13 -23.81
C ILE A 533 -14.18 -8.00 -25.05
N THR A 534 -14.73 -9.20 -24.92
CA THR A 534 -14.80 -10.13 -26.02
C THR A 534 -15.68 -9.45 -27.06
N ASN A 535 -15.10 -9.10 -28.21
CA ASN A 535 -15.82 -8.49 -29.33
C ASN A 535 -16.73 -9.53 -30.02
N SER A 536 -17.56 -10.22 -29.23
CA SER A 536 -18.83 -10.77 -29.67
C SER A 536 -19.77 -9.58 -29.91
N TYR A 537 -20.27 -9.45 -31.13
CA TYR A 537 -21.17 -8.39 -31.59
C TYR A 537 -22.61 -8.57 -31.01
N SER A 538 -22.71 -8.88 -29.72
CA SER A 538 -23.88 -9.46 -29.05
C SER A 538 -23.91 -9.23 -27.53
N MET A 539 -23.42 -8.07 -27.06
CA MET A 539 -23.37 -7.72 -25.63
C MET A 539 -23.90 -6.30 -25.37
N VAL A 540 -24.74 -6.17 -24.34
CA VAL A 540 -25.22 -4.90 -23.79
C VAL A 540 -24.31 -4.45 -22.64
N ASN A 541 -23.69 -3.28 -22.83
CA ASN A 541 -22.84 -2.62 -21.86
C ASN A 541 -23.68 -1.60 -21.09
N GLN A 542 -24.31 -2.01 -19.99
CA GLN A 542 -25.08 -1.09 -19.17
C GLN A 542 -24.16 -0.11 -18.44
N VAL A 543 -24.57 1.15 -18.35
CA VAL A 543 -23.98 2.19 -17.50
C VAL A 543 -25.09 2.74 -16.62
N LEU A 544 -24.86 2.67 -15.31
CA LEU A 544 -25.77 3.15 -14.29
C LEU A 544 -25.49 4.62 -13.99
N CYS A 545 -26.52 5.47 -13.93
CA CYS A 545 -26.40 6.90 -13.64
C CYS A 545 -27.21 7.25 -12.39
N THR A 546 -26.52 7.71 -11.35
CA THR A 546 -27.09 7.93 -10.03
C THR A 546 -26.66 9.29 -9.46
N GLY A 547 -27.19 9.63 -8.29
CA GLY A 547 -26.99 10.94 -7.68
C GLY A 547 -28.31 11.73 -7.57
N GLN A 548 -28.22 13.04 -7.76
CA GLN A 548 -29.33 13.96 -7.49
C GLN A 548 -29.93 14.56 -8.76
N SER A 549 -30.63 15.70 -8.68
CA SER A 549 -31.23 16.37 -9.85
C SER A 549 -30.24 16.59 -11.01
N LEU A 550 -28.97 16.89 -10.70
CA LEU A 550 -27.91 16.99 -11.70
C LEU A 550 -27.64 15.69 -12.51
N SER A 551 -27.96 14.50 -11.99
CA SER A 551 -27.87 13.24 -12.76
C SER A 551 -29.10 12.99 -13.64
N LEU A 552 -30.26 13.55 -13.25
CA LEU A 552 -31.55 13.43 -13.96
C LEU A 552 -31.75 14.46 -15.08
N GLY A 553 -30.86 15.45 -15.21
CA GLY A 553 -31.13 16.66 -15.98
C GLY A 553 -32.06 17.64 -15.23
N ALA A 554 -32.23 18.84 -15.78
CA ALA A 554 -33.02 19.91 -15.13
C ALA A 554 -33.97 20.70 -16.04
N HIS A 555 -33.72 20.74 -17.36
CA HIS A 555 -34.52 21.49 -18.34
C HIS A 555 -34.96 20.55 -19.47
N GLY A 556 -36.00 20.91 -20.22
CA GLY A 556 -36.44 20.12 -21.37
C GLY A 556 -35.35 19.99 -22.44
N PRO A 557 -35.28 18.87 -23.18
CA PRO A 557 -34.21 18.61 -24.13
C PRO A 557 -34.17 19.59 -25.29
N GLU A 558 -32.99 19.81 -25.88
CA GLU A 558 -32.89 20.62 -27.11
C GLU A 558 -33.56 19.92 -28.31
N SER A 559 -34.12 20.72 -29.22
CA SER A 559 -35.14 20.25 -30.15
C SER A 559 -34.59 19.41 -31.31
N ALA A 560 -34.65 18.09 -31.13
CA ALA A 560 -34.97 17.08 -32.13
C ALA A 560 -34.45 17.29 -33.57
N ASP A 561 -33.32 16.65 -33.91
CA ASP A 561 -33.04 16.24 -35.30
C ASP A 561 -32.21 14.94 -35.38
N LEU A 562 -32.80 13.84 -34.89
CA LEU A 562 -32.41 12.46 -35.21
C LEU A 562 -33.69 11.62 -35.40
N PRO A 563 -33.72 10.67 -36.37
CA PRO A 563 -34.95 10.18 -36.98
C PRO A 563 -35.90 9.45 -36.02
N SER A 564 -37.20 9.69 -36.21
CA SER A 564 -38.27 9.18 -35.36
C SER A 564 -38.92 7.92 -35.93
N SER A 565 -38.83 6.81 -35.20
CA SER A 565 -39.73 5.66 -35.35
C SER A 565 -39.92 4.95 -34.01
N GLY A 566 -41.10 5.10 -33.40
CA GLY A 566 -41.51 4.37 -32.20
C GLY A 566 -41.94 2.94 -32.52
N THR A 567 -41.03 2.16 -33.10
CA THR A 567 -41.21 0.75 -33.48
C THR A 567 -40.35 -0.15 -32.60
N SER A 568 -40.76 -1.40 -32.42
CA SER A 568 -39.99 -2.40 -31.66
C SER A 568 -38.57 -2.56 -32.21
N PHE A 569 -37.58 -2.68 -31.33
CA PHE A 569 -36.17 -2.55 -31.67
C PHE A 569 -35.54 -3.90 -32.05
N ASP A 570 -35.17 -4.05 -33.33
CA ASP A 570 -34.42 -5.20 -33.81
C ASP A 570 -32.92 -5.04 -33.51
N PHE A 571 -32.46 -5.69 -32.44
CA PHE A 571 -31.08 -5.68 -31.98
C PHE A 571 -30.05 -6.07 -33.06
N THR A 572 -30.47 -6.79 -34.13
CA THR A 572 -29.59 -7.24 -35.22
C THR A 572 -29.47 -6.27 -36.40
N LYS A 573 -30.23 -5.15 -36.43
CA LYS A 573 -30.37 -4.30 -37.64
C LYS A 573 -30.24 -2.79 -37.43
N SER A 574 -30.15 -2.29 -36.20
CA SER A 574 -30.18 -0.84 -35.91
C SER A 574 -28.94 -0.32 -35.18
N SER A 575 -28.27 0.64 -35.80
CA SER A 575 -27.16 1.39 -35.24
C SER A 575 -27.65 2.41 -34.20
N GLY A 576 -26.96 2.48 -33.06
CA GLY A 576 -27.29 3.38 -31.95
C GLY A 576 -27.19 2.74 -30.56
N HIS A 577 -27.33 3.57 -29.53
CA HIS A 577 -27.31 3.16 -28.13
C HIS A 577 -28.72 2.92 -27.57
N LEU A 578 -28.81 2.30 -26.40
CA LEU A 578 -30.07 1.78 -25.84
C LEU A 578 -30.50 2.46 -24.54
N SER A 579 -31.80 2.35 -24.26
CA SER A 579 -32.43 2.67 -22.99
C SER A 579 -33.56 1.69 -22.69
N LEU A 580 -33.96 1.61 -21.42
CA LEU A 580 -35.30 1.14 -21.06
C LEU A 580 -36.35 2.21 -21.42
N ASN A 581 -37.58 1.80 -21.71
CA ASN A 581 -38.76 2.65 -21.87
C ASN A 581 -39.26 3.06 -20.46
N PRO A 582 -39.50 4.34 -20.12
CA PRO A 582 -39.79 5.51 -20.99
C PRO A 582 -38.60 6.40 -21.40
N GLY A 583 -37.36 5.97 -21.18
CA GLY A 583 -36.15 6.74 -21.49
C GLY A 583 -35.07 6.58 -20.43
N PRO A 584 -33.91 7.22 -20.60
CA PRO A 584 -32.80 7.07 -19.68
C PRO A 584 -33.15 7.60 -18.29
N THR A 585 -33.96 8.66 -18.21
CA THR A 585 -34.43 9.28 -16.96
C THR A 585 -35.89 8.96 -16.69
N VAL A 586 -36.24 8.59 -15.45
CA VAL A 586 -37.62 8.35 -15.02
C VAL A 586 -38.08 9.40 -13.99
N ASP A 587 -39.36 9.75 -13.98
CA ASP A 587 -39.93 10.63 -12.95
C ASP A 587 -40.38 9.81 -11.72
N TYR A 588 -39.43 9.51 -10.85
CA TYR A 588 -39.67 8.77 -9.60
C TYR A 588 -40.69 9.45 -8.67
N SER A 589 -40.91 10.76 -8.80
CA SER A 589 -41.85 11.50 -7.94
C SER A 589 -43.31 11.15 -8.26
N ALA A 590 -43.63 10.87 -9.52
CA ALA A 590 -44.95 10.43 -9.97
C ALA A 590 -45.27 8.96 -9.58
N HIS A 591 -44.28 8.21 -9.10
CA HIS A 591 -44.35 6.76 -8.87
C HIS A 591 -43.93 6.33 -7.45
N GLY A 592 -43.98 7.26 -6.48
CA GLY A 592 -43.70 6.94 -5.07
C GLY A 592 -42.26 6.50 -4.77
N TYR A 593 -41.30 6.87 -5.63
CA TYR A 593 -39.86 6.60 -5.52
C TYR A 593 -39.44 5.12 -5.44
N SER A 594 -40.33 4.17 -5.74
CA SER A 594 -40.02 2.73 -5.63
C SER A 594 -40.53 1.95 -6.84
N LEU A 595 -39.63 1.61 -7.76
CA LEU A 595 -39.93 0.81 -8.96
C LEU A 595 -39.43 -0.63 -8.83
N THR A 596 -40.10 -1.56 -9.51
CA THR A 596 -39.64 -2.93 -9.77
C THR A 596 -39.32 -3.09 -11.26
N ALA A 597 -38.72 -4.22 -11.66
CA ALA A 597 -38.47 -4.52 -13.07
C ALA A 597 -39.75 -4.51 -13.94
N ASP A 598 -40.92 -4.77 -13.35
CA ASP A 598 -42.22 -4.80 -14.04
C ASP A 598 -42.73 -3.42 -14.49
N PHE A 599 -42.18 -2.33 -13.94
CA PHE A 599 -42.52 -0.96 -14.39
C PHE A 599 -42.11 -0.69 -15.84
N TYR A 600 -41.03 -1.33 -16.28
CA TYR A 600 -40.39 -1.11 -17.58
C TYR A 600 -40.93 -2.07 -18.65
N SER A 601 -40.92 -1.70 -19.94
CA SER A 601 -41.32 -2.61 -21.02
C SER A 601 -40.34 -3.77 -21.21
N ASN A 602 -40.80 -4.88 -21.79
CA ASN A 602 -39.97 -6.04 -22.14
C ASN A 602 -39.14 -5.86 -23.43
N GLU A 603 -39.00 -4.62 -23.89
CA GLU A 603 -38.22 -4.23 -25.07
C GLU A 603 -37.34 -3.01 -24.72
N PHE A 604 -36.17 -2.94 -25.37
CA PHE A 604 -35.33 -1.75 -25.37
C PHE A 604 -35.86 -0.70 -26.37
N ILE A 605 -35.57 0.57 -26.10
CA ILE A 605 -35.77 1.68 -27.03
C ILE A 605 -34.43 2.35 -27.36
N PRO A 606 -34.31 3.09 -28.48
CA PRO A 606 -33.15 3.92 -28.74
C PRO A 606 -32.89 4.91 -27.59
N LEU A 607 -31.63 5.11 -27.23
CA LEU A 607 -31.22 6.10 -26.23
C LEU A 607 -31.51 7.51 -26.73
N LYS A 608 -32.42 8.19 -26.04
CA LYS A 608 -32.82 9.57 -26.31
C LYS A 608 -33.36 10.21 -25.03
N GLU A 609 -32.95 11.44 -24.74
CA GLU A 609 -33.55 12.24 -23.67
C GLU A 609 -35.06 12.45 -23.94
N SER A 610 -35.92 11.97 -23.03
CA SER A 610 -37.38 11.96 -23.24
C SER A 610 -38.16 12.94 -22.35
N ARG A 611 -37.53 13.51 -21.31
CA ARG A 611 -38.17 14.46 -20.37
C ARG A 611 -37.28 15.66 -20.08
N LEU A 612 -36.02 15.44 -19.69
CA LEU A 612 -35.04 16.47 -19.38
C LEU A 612 -33.72 16.15 -20.09
N GLU A 613 -32.92 17.18 -20.40
CA GLU A 613 -31.55 17.01 -20.90
C GLU A 613 -30.65 16.48 -19.77
N SER A 614 -30.32 15.20 -19.79
CA SER A 614 -29.28 14.61 -18.94
C SER A 614 -27.97 14.45 -19.72
N MET A 615 -26.91 13.96 -19.07
CA MET A 615 -25.65 13.66 -19.77
C MET A 615 -25.73 12.40 -20.67
N SER A 616 -26.81 11.60 -20.58
CA SER A 616 -26.85 10.20 -20.99
C SER A 616 -26.62 9.99 -22.49
N THR A 617 -27.34 10.71 -23.35
CA THR A 617 -27.24 10.59 -24.80
C THR A 617 -25.88 11.08 -25.32
N SER A 618 -25.39 12.23 -24.83
CA SER A 618 -24.07 12.77 -25.19
C SER A 618 -22.93 11.84 -24.77
N PHE A 619 -23.01 11.28 -23.55
CA PHE A 619 -22.06 10.33 -23.01
C PHE A 619 -21.89 9.12 -23.92
N ALA A 620 -22.97 8.39 -24.22
CA ALA A 620 -22.87 7.15 -24.99
C ALA A 620 -22.36 7.41 -26.42
N ASN A 621 -22.91 8.43 -27.10
CA ASN A 621 -22.47 8.83 -28.44
C ASN A 621 -20.97 9.23 -28.46
N SER A 622 -20.50 9.92 -27.41
CA SER A 622 -19.09 10.29 -27.28
C SER A 622 -18.18 9.10 -26.96
N VAL A 623 -18.64 8.08 -26.24
CA VAL A 623 -17.84 6.85 -26.05
C VAL A 623 -17.56 6.16 -27.38
N SER A 624 -18.58 5.97 -28.23
CA SER A 624 -18.39 5.40 -29.58
C SER A 624 -17.36 6.21 -30.39
N ARG A 625 -17.52 7.54 -30.40
CA ARG A 625 -16.59 8.46 -31.09
C ARG A 625 -15.16 8.39 -30.56
N PHE A 626 -14.95 8.38 -29.23
CA PHE A 626 -13.62 8.43 -28.62
C PHE A 626 -12.92 7.06 -28.59
N ALA A 627 -13.68 5.97 -28.51
CA ALA A 627 -13.15 4.61 -28.66
C ALA A 627 -12.81 4.25 -30.13
N ASN A 628 -13.20 5.10 -31.09
CA ASN A 628 -13.22 4.78 -32.53
C ASN A 628 -13.91 3.43 -32.80
N LYS A 629 -15.02 3.19 -32.11
CA LYS A 629 -15.89 2.02 -32.27
C LYS A 629 -17.26 2.49 -32.72
N SER A 630 -17.88 1.77 -33.65
CA SER A 630 -19.31 1.93 -33.92
C SER A 630 -20.13 1.52 -32.69
N ALA A 631 -21.38 2.02 -32.60
CA ALA A 631 -22.31 1.57 -31.56
C ALA A 631 -22.57 0.05 -31.62
N ASP A 632 -22.29 -0.59 -32.75
CA ASP A 632 -22.47 -2.02 -33.00
C ASP A 632 -21.25 -2.86 -32.52
N GLU A 633 -20.12 -2.20 -32.25
CA GLU A 633 -18.90 -2.77 -31.64
C GLU A 633 -18.77 -2.47 -30.12
N HIS A 634 -19.56 -1.54 -29.60
CA HIS A 634 -19.66 -1.23 -28.16
C HIS A 634 -21.04 -0.69 -27.77
N LYS A 635 -22.06 -1.56 -27.78
CA LYS A 635 -23.45 -1.14 -27.55
C LYS A 635 -23.72 -0.81 -26.08
N ILE A 636 -23.62 0.47 -25.75
CA ILE A 636 -24.02 1.02 -24.44
C ILE A 636 -25.53 1.05 -24.28
N LEU A 637 -26.00 0.71 -23.08
CA LEU A 637 -27.33 1.03 -22.56
C LEU A 637 -27.17 1.95 -21.34
N VAL A 638 -27.85 3.09 -21.30
CA VAL A 638 -27.84 3.97 -20.11
C VAL A 638 -29.10 3.79 -19.30
N SER A 639 -28.98 3.79 -17.97
CA SER A 639 -30.12 3.79 -17.05
C SER A 639 -29.87 4.78 -15.93
N CYS A 640 -30.72 5.81 -15.80
CA CYS A 640 -30.60 6.83 -14.76
C CYS A 640 -31.71 6.68 -13.72
N HIS A 641 -31.30 6.71 -12.46
CA HIS A 641 -32.12 6.47 -11.27
C HIS A 641 -31.75 7.40 -10.11
N GLY A 642 -31.22 8.58 -10.43
CA GLY A 642 -31.01 9.66 -9.46
C GLY A 642 -32.32 10.17 -8.85
N ILE A 643 -32.22 10.94 -7.76
CA ILE A 643 -33.38 11.47 -7.03
C ILE A 643 -33.20 12.97 -6.78
N GLY A 644 -34.18 13.78 -7.21
CA GLY A 644 -34.14 15.24 -7.02
C GLY A 644 -34.01 15.64 -5.54
N GLY A 645 -33.02 16.47 -5.21
CA GLY A 645 -32.76 16.86 -3.81
C GLY A 645 -32.31 15.71 -2.89
N ALA A 646 -31.75 14.64 -3.44
CA ALA A 646 -31.15 13.57 -2.66
C ALA A 646 -29.76 13.93 -2.14
N ASP A 647 -29.53 13.55 -0.88
CA ASP A 647 -28.23 13.36 -0.24
C ASP A 647 -27.91 11.85 -0.22
N TYR A 648 -26.73 11.47 0.26
CA TYR A 648 -26.29 10.07 0.27
C TYR A 648 -27.28 9.11 0.96
N SER A 649 -27.97 9.56 2.03
CA SER A 649 -28.87 8.71 2.82
C SER A 649 -30.04 8.14 2.01
N LYS A 650 -30.38 8.79 0.89
CA LYS A 650 -31.51 8.44 0.00
C LYS A 650 -31.09 7.56 -1.18
N ILE A 651 -29.81 7.61 -1.61
CA ILE A 651 -29.29 6.88 -2.78
C ILE A 651 -28.43 5.65 -2.45
N LYS A 652 -28.02 5.47 -1.19
CA LYS A 652 -27.26 4.30 -0.72
C LYS A 652 -28.07 2.98 -0.71
N TYR A 653 -27.38 1.85 -0.53
CA TYR A 653 -28.05 0.56 -0.29
C TYR A 653 -28.96 0.62 0.94
N ASN A 654 -30.19 0.14 0.79
CA ASN A 654 -31.28 0.29 1.78
C ASN A 654 -31.52 1.75 2.22
N GLY A 655 -31.24 2.72 1.34
CA GLY A 655 -31.43 4.15 1.56
C GLY A 655 -32.90 4.57 1.65
N SER A 656 -33.14 5.70 2.30
CA SER A 656 -34.47 6.20 2.72
C SER A 656 -35.43 6.54 1.57
N SER A 657 -34.94 6.65 0.33
CA SER A 657 -35.77 6.87 -0.87
C SER A 657 -35.51 5.86 -1.99
N ARG A 658 -34.94 4.68 -1.67
CA ARG A 658 -34.81 3.53 -2.58
C ARG A 658 -34.07 3.81 -3.91
N GLY A 659 -33.26 4.88 -4.00
CA GLY A 659 -32.51 5.21 -5.22
C GLY A 659 -31.67 4.04 -5.72
N PHE A 660 -30.91 3.40 -4.81
CA PHE A 660 -30.16 2.19 -5.12
C PHE A 660 -31.03 1.05 -5.66
N ASN A 661 -32.17 0.78 -5.03
CA ASN A 661 -33.09 -0.29 -5.41
C ASN A 661 -33.70 -0.03 -6.80
N ASN A 662 -33.97 1.24 -7.15
CA ASN A 662 -34.43 1.62 -8.48
C ASN A 662 -33.38 1.32 -9.56
N GLY A 663 -32.09 1.52 -9.25
CA GLY A 663 -30.97 1.09 -10.10
C GLY A 663 -30.90 -0.44 -10.25
N LEU A 664 -31.05 -1.20 -9.16
CA LEU A 664 -31.14 -2.66 -9.24
C LEU A 664 -32.33 -3.14 -10.08
N ALA A 665 -33.50 -2.50 -9.96
CA ALA A 665 -34.67 -2.83 -10.78
C ALA A 665 -34.43 -2.59 -12.29
N GLN A 666 -33.62 -1.58 -12.64
CA GLN A 666 -33.17 -1.37 -14.02
C GLN A 666 -32.20 -2.46 -14.48
N VAL A 667 -31.23 -2.88 -13.64
CA VAL A 667 -30.32 -4.00 -13.95
C VAL A 667 -31.09 -5.32 -14.11
N GLU A 668 -32.02 -5.61 -13.20
CA GLU A 668 -32.90 -6.78 -13.26
C GLU A 668 -33.71 -6.79 -14.56
N LYS A 669 -34.26 -5.64 -14.95
CA LYS A 669 -35.00 -5.55 -16.22
C LYS A 669 -34.11 -5.79 -17.43
N VAL A 670 -32.93 -5.17 -17.50
CA VAL A 670 -32.02 -5.39 -18.64
C VAL A 670 -31.66 -6.87 -18.71
N LYS A 671 -31.37 -7.53 -17.58
CA LYS A 671 -31.15 -8.99 -17.52
C LYS A 671 -32.35 -9.77 -18.05
N GLN A 672 -33.59 -9.44 -17.69
CA GLN A 672 -34.79 -10.11 -18.20
C GLN A 672 -34.90 -9.99 -19.73
N ILE A 673 -34.69 -8.79 -20.28
CA ILE A 673 -34.79 -8.52 -21.72
C ILE A 673 -33.67 -9.23 -22.47
N THR A 674 -32.40 -9.08 -22.07
CA THR A 674 -31.29 -9.74 -22.77
C THR A 674 -31.37 -11.27 -22.65
N SER A 675 -31.82 -11.81 -21.51
CA SER A 675 -32.02 -13.26 -21.36
C SER A 675 -33.07 -13.81 -22.33
N SER A 676 -34.19 -13.08 -22.53
CA SER A 676 -35.23 -13.51 -23.49
C SER A 676 -34.80 -13.39 -24.96
N GLN A 677 -33.77 -12.58 -25.23
CA GLN A 677 -33.19 -12.37 -26.57
C GLN A 677 -31.87 -13.13 -26.79
N ASN A 678 -31.39 -13.90 -25.80
CA ASN A 678 -30.09 -14.59 -25.80
C ASN A 678 -28.88 -13.66 -26.07
N ILE A 679 -28.86 -12.51 -25.39
CA ILE A 679 -27.84 -11.45 -25.48
C ILE A 679 -27.05 -11.39 -24.16
N ASN A 680 -25.74 -11.15 -24.23
CA ASN A 680 -24.91 -10.98 -23.03
C ASN A 680 -25.17 -9.61 -22.37
N HIS A 681 -25.16 -9.53 -21.04
CA HIS A 681 -25.37 -8.29 -20.28
C HIS A 681 -24.32 -8.13 -19.19
N GLN A 682 -23.71 -6.95 -19.12
CA GLN A 682 -22.84 -6.53 -18.03
C GLN A 682 -23.11 -5.07 -17.66
N VAL A 683 -22.85 -4.69 -16.39
CA VAL A 683 -22.75 -3.28 -15.99
C VAL A 683 -21.28 -2.89 -15.97
N THR A 684 -20.92 -1.90 -16.78
CA THR A 684 -19.52 -1.53 -17.08
C THR A 684 -19.01 -0.34 -16.27
N ALA A 685 -19.91 0.50 -15.77
CA ALA A 685 -19.60 1.62 -14.90
C ALA A 685 -20.85 2.08 -14.13
N ILE A 686 -20.62 2.71 -12.97
CA ILE A 686 -21.59 3.60 -12.33
C ILE A 686 -21.09 5.04 -12.56
N THR A 687 -22.03 5.98 -12.76
CA THR A 687 -21.76 7.40 -12.91
C THR A 687 -22.54 8.20 -11.86
N LEU A 688 -21.92 9.22 -11.26
CA LEU A 688 -22.48 9.97 -10.13
C LEU A 688 -22.27 11.49 -10.28
N ILE A 689 -23.37 12.24 -10.43
CA ILE A 689 -23.36 13.71 -10.28
C ILE A 689 -24.14 14.09 -9.02
N HIS A 690 -23.40 14.43 -7.97
CA HIS A 690 -23.93 14.53 -6.60
C HIS A 690 -22.99 15.31 -5.66
N GLY A 691 -23.53 15.73 -4.52
CA GLY A 691 -22.81 16.35 -3.41
C GLY A 691 -23.38 17.71 -2.99
N GLU A 692 -24.20 18.33 -3.84
CA GLU A 692 -24.83 19.63 -3.58
C GLU A 692 -25.85 19.56 -2.42
N ALA A 693 -26.50 18.41 -2.22
CA ALA A 693 -27.36 18.17 -1.04
C ALA A 693 -26.55 17.83 0.23
N ASP A 694 -25.55 16.95 0.13
CA ASP A 694 -24.64 16.59 1.24
C ASP A 694 -23.86 17.80 1.78
N HIS A 695 -23.56 18.78 0.92
CA HIS A 695 -23.01 20.06 1.35
C HIS A 695 -24.01 20.85 2.20
N THR A 696 -25.26 20.88 1.78
CA THR A 696 -26.34 21.59 2.48
C THR A 696 -26.67 20.96 3.83
N SER A 697 -26.58 19.63 3.94
CA SER A 697 -26.70 18.88 5.21
C SER A 697 -25.40 18.81 6.03
N ASN A 698 -24.30 19.40 5.55
CA ASN A 698 -22.98 19.40 6.19
C ASN A 698 -22.44 17.98 6.48
N ASN A 699 -22.57 17.07 5.52
CA ASN A 699 -22.04 15.71 5.63
C ASN A 699 -20.50 15.72 5.81
N GLN A 700 -20.02 15.03 6.85
CA GLN A 700 -18.60 14.93 7.20
C GLN A 700 -17.90 13.67 6.64
N ASN A 701 -18.64 12.70 6.13
CA ASN A 701 -18.15 11.36 5.78
C ASN A 701 -18.26 11.02 4.29
N TYR A 702 -18.65 11.99 3.46
CA TYR A 702 -18.94 11.82 2.03
C TYR A 702 -17.87 11.04 1.23
N SER A 703 -16.58 11.17 1.57
CA SER A 703 -15.47 10.41 0.94
C SER A 703 -15.58 8.89 1.13
N GLN A 704 -16.14 8.44 2.26
CA GLN A 704 -16.42 7.03 2.53
C GLN A 704 -17.78 6.65 1.97
N ASP A 705 -18.78 7.53 2.09
CA ASP A 705 -20.13 7.30 1.55
C ASP A 705 -20.15 6.97 0.05
N ILE A 706 -19.43 7.73 -0.78
CA ILE A 706 -19.38 7.44 -2.23
C ILE A 706 -18.57 6.17 -2.56
N LYS A 707 -17.67 5.73 -1.68
CA LYS A 707 -16.95 4.45 -1.78
C LYS A 707 -17.86 3.29 -1.40
N ASP A 708 -18.62 3.42 -0.31
CA ASP A 708 -19.62 2.43 0.11
C ASP A 708 -20.68 2.24 -0.99
N LEU A 709 -21.17 3.34 -1.59
CA LEU A 709 -22.08 3.30 -2.74
C LEU A 709 -21.53 2.46 -3.91
N GLN A 710 -20.24 2.61 -4.21
CA GLN A 710 -19.55 1.90 -5.28
C GLN A 710 -19.42 0.40 -4.97
N LEU A 711 -18.99 0.07 -3.75
CA LEU A 711 -18.86 -1.31 -3.26
C LEU A 711 -20.22 -2.02 -3.20
N ASP A 712 -21.26 -1.31 -2.76
CA ASP A 712 -22.64 -1.78 -2.78
C ASP A 712 -23.11 -2.13 -4.19
N TYR A 713 -22.93 -1.23 -5.17
CA TYR A 713 -23.30 -1.51 -6.57
C TYR A 713 -22.54 -2.71 -7.11
N THR A 714 -21.22 -2.78 -6.90
CA THR A 714 -20.42 -3.95 -7.33
C THR A 714 -20.97 -5.25 -6.75
N ARG A 715 -21.19 -5.30 -5.43
CA ARG A 715 -21.68 -6.49 -4.72
C ARG A 715 -23.06 -6.93 -5.21
N GLU A 716 -24.03 -6.03 -5.21
CA GLU A 716 -25.43 -6.39 -5.51
C GLU A 716 -25.67 -6.61 -7.01
N VAL A 717 -24.96 -5.89 -7.90
CA VAL A 717 -25.03 -6.15 -9.35
C VAL A 717 -24.38 -7.48 -9.71
N ASN A 718 -23.21 -7.81 -9.16
CA ASN A 718 -22.56 -9.11 -9.39
C ASN A 718 -23.45 -10.28 -8.95
N LYS A 719 -24.04 -10.16 -7.76
CA LYS A 719 -25.05 -11.10 -7.24
C LYS A 719 -26.30 -11.20 -8.12
N LEU A 720 -26.78 -10.09 -8.67
CA LEU A 720 -27.97 -10.05 -9.54
C LEU A 720 -27.70 -10.62 -10.94
N LEU A 721 -26.52 -10.39 -11.52
CA LEU A 721 -26.14 -10.88 -12.84
C LEU A 721 -25.50 -12.27 -12.83
N ASN A 722 -25.02 -12.74 -11.67
CA ASN A 722 -24.12 -13.90 -11.52
C ASN A 722 -22.77 -13.66 -12.24
N THR A 723 -22.15 -12.53 -11.93
CA THR A 723 -20.83 -12.10 -12.45
C THR A 723 -19.85 -11.86 -11.30
N SER A 724 -18.57 -11.70 -11.64
CA SER A 724 -17.48 -11.32 -10.73
C SER A 724 -16.75 -10.07 -11.27
N GLY A 725 -15.81 -9.54 -10.50
CA GLY A 725 -15.03 -8.36 -10.88
C GLY A 725 -15.61 -7.04 -10.36
N TYR A 726 -14.99 -5.93 -10.76
CA TYR A 726 -15.12 -4.62 -10.11
C TYR A 726 -15.78 -3.58 -11.02
N ILE A 727 -16.80 -2.85 -10.54
CA ILE A 727 -17.51 -1.81 -11.32
C ILE A 727 -17.05 -0.40 -10.91
N PRO A 728 -16.37 0.37 -11.77
CA PRO A 728 -15.86 1.70 -11.42
C PRO A 728 -16.95 2.74 -11.23
N LEU A 729 -16.77 3.63 -10.26
CA LEU A 729 -17.60 4.82 -10.04
C LEU A 729 -16.91 6.04 -10.65
N LEU A 730 -17.44 6.53 -11.76
CA LEU A 730 -17.04 7.78 -12.39
C LEU A 730 -17.88 8.91 -11.79
N TYR A 731 -17.24 10.01 -11.38
CA TYR A 731 -17.96 11.15 -10.80
C TYR A 731 -17.29 12.49 -11.08
N SER A 732 -18.07 13.57 -11.02
CA SER A 732 -17.60 14.93 -11.19
C SER A 732 -17.73 15.74 -9.90
N GLN A 733 -16.76 16.60 -9.64
CA GLN A 733 -16.74 17.43 -8.44
C GLN A 733 -17.92 18.41 -8.40
N MET A 734 -18.43 18.71 -7.21
CA MET A 734 -19.29 19.86 -7.00
C MET A 734 -18.50 21.17 -7.14
N SER A 735 -19.11 22.18 -7.76
CA SER A 735 -18.55 23.54 -7.95
C SER A 735 -19.54 24.65 -7.58
N SER A 736 -20.59 24.34 -6.81
CA SER A 736 -21.80 25.18 -6.65
C SER A 736 -22.19 25.52 -5.21
N TRP A 737 -21.31 25.25 -4.24
CA TRP A 737 -21.52 25.50 -2.81
C TRP A 737 -21.66 26.98 -2.41
N THR A 738 -21.45 27.92 -3.34
CA THR A 738 -21.62 29.36 -3.14
C THR A 738 -23.03 29.86 -3.42
N THR A 739 -23.92 29.08 -4.04
CA THR A 739 -25.20 29.59 -4.57
C THR A 739 -26.13 30.19 -3.50
N SER A 740 -26.83 31.27 -3.86
CA SER A 740 -27.92 31.87 -3.07
C SER A 740 -29.29 31.21 -3.31
N ARG A 741 -29.36 30.11 -4.09
CA ARG A 741 -30.62 29.42 -4.39
C ARG A 741 -31.35 28.96 -3.13
N ALA A 742 -32.65 29.25 -3.05
CA ALA A 742 -33.53 28.74 -2.00
C ALA A 742 -33.39 27.21 -1.83
N GLY A 743 -33.21 26.77 -0.59
CA GLY A 743 -32.97 25.37 -0.24
C GLY A 743 -31.50 24.95 -0.18
N TYR A 744 -30.55 25.84 -0.46
CA TYR A 744 -29.10 25.58 -0.36
C TYR A 744 -28.42 26.55 0.61
N ASN A 745 -27.32 26.10 1.22
CA ASN A 745 -26.54 26.87 2.20
C ASN A 745 -25.26 27.46 1.54
N PRO A 746 -25.24 28.75 1.14
CA PRO A 746 -24.05 29.38 0.56
C PRO A 746 -22.90 29.43 1.56
N THR A 747 -21.71 29.02 1.12
CA THR A 747 -20.48 28.98 1.93
C THR A 747 -19.26 29.44 1.12
N GLY A 748 -18.15 29.77 1.79
CA GLY A 748 -16.91 30.16 1.11
C GLY A 748 -16.17 28.98 0.47
N SER A 749 -16.23 27.80 1.09
CA SER A 749 -15.52 26.56 0.70
C SER A 749 -16.35 25.34 1.05
N SER A 750 -16.19 24.21 0.35
CA SER A 750 -16.90 22.96 0.67
C SER A 750 -15.98 21.77 0.99
N LEU A 751 -16.30 21.09 2.10
CA LEU A 751 -15.70 19.81 2.47
C LEU A 751 -16.02 18.70 1.45
N ILE A 752 -17.22 18.71 0.88
CA ILE A 752 -17.70 17.68 -0.06
C ILE A 752 -16.83 17.62 -1.32
N THR A 753 -16.52 18.78 -1.89
CA THR A 753 -15.65 18.90 -3.07
C THR A 753 -14.24 18.37 -2.80
N TYR A 754 -13.69 18.61 -1.61
CA TYR A 754 -12.41 18.04 -1.17
C TYR A 754 -12.51 16.53 -0.92
N GLN A 755 -13.60 16.05 -0.35
CA GLN A 755 -13.82 14.62 -0.13
C GLN A 755 -14.02 13.82 -1.43
N GLN A 756 -14.58 14.46 -2.47
CA GLN A 756 -14.57 13.95 -3.84
C GLN A 756 -13.16 13.82 -4.42
N TYR A 757 -12.26 14.76 -4.12
CA TYR A 757 -10.86 14.67 -4.51
C TYR A 757 -10.12 13.55 -3.76
N GLU A 758 -10.24 13.51 -2.43
CA GLU A 758 -9.61 12.53 -1.55
C GLU A 758 -9.99 11.08 -1.86
N ALA A 759 -11.27 10.79 -2.13
CA ALA A 759 -11.72 9.44 -2.47
C ALA A 759 -11.01 8.91 -3.74
N SER A 760 -10.80 9.78 -4.74
CA SER A 760 -10.12 9.41 -5.98
C SER A 760 -8.59 9.34 -5.80
N LYS A 761 -7.95 10.21 -4.99
CA LYS A 761 -6.53 10.03 -4.64
C LYS A 761 -6.26 8.67 -3.99
N LYS A 762 -7.15 8.22 -3.10
CA LYS A 762 -6.99 6.98 -2.32
C LYS A 762 -7.20 5.72 -3.16
N GLN A 763 -8.10 5.76 -4.15
CA GLN A 763 -8.45 4.60 -4.97
C GLN A 763 -8.69 4.97 -6.45
N PRO A 764 -7.69 5.50 -7.21
CA PRO A 764 -7.92 6.19 -8.48
C PRO A 764 -8.46 5.33 -9.63
N ASN A 765 -8.22 4.02 -9.61
CA ASN A 765 -8.77 3.09 -10.61
C ASN A 765 -10.19 2.60 -10.25
N GLN A 766 -10.72 3.02 -9.11
CA GLN A 766 -12.00 2.60 -8.55
C GLN A 766 -12.94 3.81 -8.46
N MET A 767 -12.46 4.83 -7.78
CA MET A 767 -13.07 6.15 -7.59
C MET A 767 -12.49 7.10 -8.64
N VAL A 768 -13.18 7.26 -9.77
CA VAL A 768 -12.65 7.95 -10.96
C VAL A 768 -13.20 9.37 -11.01
N LEU A 769 -12.42 10.34 -10.53
CA LEU A 769 -12.77 11.75 -10.64
C LEU A 769 -12.58 12.22 -12.09
N VAL A 770 -13.70 12.45 -12.79
CA VAL A 770 -13.77 12.92 -14.17
C VAL A 770 -13.17 14.33 -14.30
N GLY A 771 -13.52 15.22 -13.36
CA GLY A 771 -13.06 16.62 -13.34
C GLY A 771 -13.96 17.54 -12.49
N PRO A 772 -13.66 18.84 -12.45
CA PRO A 772 -14.52 19.87 -11.86
C PRO A 772 -15.77 20.15 -12.72
N LYS A 773 -16.72 20.94 -12.22
CA LYS A 773 -17.84 21.50 -13.00
C LYS A 773 -17.75 23.02 -13.22
N TYR A 774 -16.78 23.73 -12.63
CA TYR A 774 -16.74 25.20 -12.62
C TYR A 774 -16.64 25.88 -13.99
N PHE A 775 -16.15 25.19 -15.03
CA PHE A 775 -16.04 25.75 -16.39
C PHE A 775 -17.36 25.66 -17.18
N LEU A 776 -18.34 24.91 -16.67
CA LEU A 776 -19.65 24.69 -17.30
C LEU A 776 -20.63 25.81 -16.96
N GLN A 777 -21.59 26.08 -17.84
CA GLN A 777 -22.62 27.09 -17.61
C GLN A 777 -23.77 26.53 -16.75
N TYR A 778 -24.29 27.38 -15.86
CA TYR A 778 -25.39 27.07 -14.96
C TYR A 778 -26.58 28.01 -15.18
N THR A 779 -27.79 27.52 -14.96
CA THR A 779 -29.03 28.32 -15.11
C THR A 779 -29.53 28.95 -13.82
N ASP A 780 -29.30 28.29 -12.69
CA ASP A 780 -29.82 28.66 -11.36
C ASP A 780 -28.78 28.51 -10.24
N GLY A 781 -27.51 28.47 -10.62
CA GLY A 781 -26.36 28.25 -9.75
C GLY A 781 -26.19 26.82 -9.21
N ILE A 782 -27.13 25.89 -9.47
CA ILE A 782 -27.02 24.45 -9.14
C ILE A 782 -27.06 23.58 -10.40
N HIS A 783 -28.02 23.82 -11.30
CA HIS A 783 -28.20 23.03 -12.51
C HIS A 783 -27.46 23.62 -13.70
N LEU A 784 -26.99 22.71 -14.57
CA LEU A 784 -26.30 23.04 -15.81
C LEU A 784 -27.26 23.52 -16.90
N THR A 785 -26.75 24.20 -17.92
CA THR A 785 -27.46 24.41 -19.20
C THR A 785 -27.51 23.12 -20.02
N ASN A 786 -28.38 23.04 -21.04
CA ASN A 786 -28.47 21.90 -21.95
C ASN A 786 -27.15 21.66 -22.72
N GLU A 787 -26.52 22.73 -23.23
CA GLU A 787 -25.12 22.69 -23.74
C GLU A 787 -24.21 22.02 -22.69
N SER A 788 -24.29 22.44 -21.43
CA SER A 788 -23.38 21.96 -20.38
C SER A 788 -23.65 20.52 -19.91
N TYR A 789 -24.90 20.04 -19.97
CA TYR A 789 -25.22 18.62 -19.81
C TYR A 789 -24.67 17.78 -20.98
N ASN A 790 -24.72 18.30 -22.20
CA ASN A 790 -24.06 17.67 -23.34
C ASN A 790 -22.54 17.62 -23.13
N ILE A 791 -21.89 18.75 -22.82
CA ILE A 791 -20.44 18.81 -22.59
C ILE A 791 -20.00 17.87 -21.46
N ILE A 792 -20.69 17.85 -20.30
CA ILE A 792 -20.25 16.98 -19.20
C ILE A 792 -20.36 15.48 -19.58
N GLY A 793 -21.34 15.10 -20.40
CA GLY A 793 -21.41 13.74 -20.98
C GLY A 793 -20.16 13.39 -21.79
N GLU A 794 -19.62 14.32 -22.57
CA GLU A 794 -18.36 14.11 -23.31
C GLU A 794 -17.17 13.93 -22.35
N TYR A 795 -17.09 14.67 -21.24
CA TYR A 795 -16.02 14.49 -20.24
C TYR A 795 -16.11 13.12 -19.54
N TYR A 796 -17.31 12.67 -19.17
CA TYR A 796 -17.50 11.31 -18.65
C TYR A 796 -17.14 10.24 -19.69
N ALA A 797 -17.40 10.49 -20.98
CA ALA A 797 -17.02 9.58 -22.05
C ALA A 797 -15.49 9.46 -22.22
N LYS A 798 -14.72 10.55 -22.05
CA LYS A 798 -13.25 10.52 -22.04
C LYS A 798 -12.74 9.62 -20.90
N ALA A 799 -13.25 9.83 -19.68
CA ALA A 799 -12.87 9.04 -18.51
C ALA A 799 -13.29 7.55 -18.63
N TYR A 800 -14.47 7.28 -19.21
CA TYR A 800 -14.96 5.92 -19.46
C TYR A 800 -14.14 5.20 -20.53
N VAL A 801 -13.84 5.85 -21.66
CA VAL A 801 -13.01 5.22 -22.71
C VAL A 801 -11.64 4.85 -22.16
N GLU A 802 -10.98 5.77 -21.44
CA GLU A 802 -9.68 5.46 -20.85
C GLU A 802 -9.76 4.35 -19.81
N ARG A 803 -10.69 4.43 -18.85
CA ARG A 803 -10.74 3.48 -17.73
C ARG A 803 -11.32 2.11 -18.10
N VAL A 804 -12.33 2.07 -18.97
CA VAL A 804 -13.23 0.92 -19.17
C VAL A 804 -13.04 0.27 -20.55
N VAL A 805 -12.76 1.07 -21.60
CA VAL A 805 -12.57 0.54 -22.96
C VAL A 805 -11.10 0.23 -23.24
N ASN A 806 -10.18 1.13 -22.87
CA ASN A 806 -8.73 0.95 -23.03
C ASN A 806 -8.18 0.07 -21.90
N GLY A 807 -8.54 0.40 -20.65
CA GLY A 807 -8.09 -0.27 -19.43
C GLY A 807 -7.10 0.52 -18.58
N GLY A 808 -6.67 1.69 -19.06
CA GLY A 808 -5.72 2.58 -18.41
C GLY A 808 -6.26 3.30 -17.16
N SER A 809 -5.41 4.13 -16.57
CA SER A 809 -5.76 4.97 -15.42
C SER A 809 -6.15 6.38 -15.87
N TRP A 810 -7.46 6.68 -15.90
CA TRP A 810 -7.89 8.08 -15.93
C TRP A 810 -7.41 8.81 -14.67
N ARG A 811 -6.74 9.95 -14.85
CA ARG A 811 -6.38 10.90 -13.80
C ARG A 811 -6.65 12.31 -14.33
N PRO A 812 -7.46 13.14 -13.66
CA PRO A 812 -7.70 14.51 -14.11
C PRO A 812 -6.45 15.38 -13.88
N VAL A 813 -6.50 16.66 -14.28
CA VAL A 813 -5.41 17.59 -13.93
C VAL A 813 -5.45 17.86 -12.42
N TRP A 814 -4.51 17.26 -11.70
CA TRP A 814 -4.46 17.28 -10.24
C TRP A 814 -3.02 17.09 -9.71
N PRO A 815 -2.69 17.58 -8.50
CA PRO A 815 -1.33 17.47 -7.98
C PRO A 815 -1.01 16.04 -7.50
N TRP A 816 0.27 15.70 -7.50
CA TRP A 816 0.82 14.46 -6.90
C TRP A 816 2.09 14.68 -6.07
N GLN A 817 2.77 15.82 -6.21
CA GLN A 817 3.91 16.21 -5.38
C GLN A 817 3.99 17.74 -5.24
N THR A 818 4.42 18.19 -4.08
CA THR A 818 4.77 19.59 -3.78
C THR A 818 6.23 19.67 -3.33
N VAL A 819 6.93 20.75 -3.70
CA VAL A 819 8.33 21.00 -3.32
C VAL A 819 8.48 22.48 -2.93
N VAL A 820 9.03 22.76 -1.74
CA VAL A 820 9.19 24.11 -1.19
C VAL A 820 10.66 24.52 -1.17
N GLU A 821 10.97 25.67 -1.77
CA GLU A 821 12.31 26.26 -1.83
C GLU A 821 12.25 27.75 -1.46
N GLY A 822 12.41 28.07 -0.17
CA GLY A 822 12.36 29.44 0.32
C GLY A 822 10.97 30.07 0.13
N ASN A 823 10.85 31.03 -0.79
CA ASN A 823 9.56 31.65 -1.15
C ASN A 823 8.89 31.02 -2.39
N LYS A 824 9.42 29.88 -2.89
CA LYS A 824 8.87 29.15 -4.03
C LYS A 824 8.20 27.86 -3.62
N LEU A 825 7.12 27.52 -4.32
CA LEU A 825 6.44 26.24 -4.27
C LEU A 825 6.28 25.71 -5.70
N THR A 826 6.88 24.57 -5.98
CA THR A 826 6.62 23.81 -7.21
C THR A 826 5.54 22.77 -6.92
N VAL A 827 4.46 22.78 -7.71
CA VAL A 827 3.36 21.81 -7.63
C VAL A 827 3.39 20.96 -8.91
N HIS A 828 3.63 19.67 -8.76
CA HIS A 828 3.70 18.70 -9.87
C HIS A 828 2.34 18.06 -10.10
N PHE A 829 1.90 18.04 -11.37
CA PHE A 829 0.57 17.59 -11.78
C PHE A 829 0.62 16.28 -12.58
N ASN A 830 -0.46 15.50 -12.51
CA ASN A 830 -0.80 14.59 -13.61
C ASN A 830 -1.49 15.44 -14.68
N VAL A 831 -1.16 15.23 -15.95
CA VAL A 831 -1.62 16.09 -17.05
C VAL A 831 -1.94 15.19 -18.25
N PRO A 832 -3.23 14.91 -18.57
CA PRO A 832 -3.59 13.92 -19.59
C PRO A 832 -3.08 14.23 -21.00
N LYS A 833 -3.08 15.51 -21.40
CA LYS A 833 -2.53 16.03 -22.65
C LYS A 833 -1.64 17.26 -22.38
N PRO A 834 -0.35 17.08 -22.03
CA PRO A 834 0.57 18.18 -21.79
C PRO A 834 0.72 19.10 -23.02
N PRO A 835 1.07 20.39 -22.86
CA PRO A 835 1.42 21.06 -21.60
C PRO A 835 0.21 21.57 -20.81
N LEU A 836 0.45 21.90 -19.54
CA LEU A 836 -0.40 22.83 -18.77
C LEU A 836 -0.47 24.22 -19.42
N ALA A 837 -1.61 24.89 -19.29
CA ALA A 837 -1.79 26.30 -19.59
C ALA A 837 -2.74 26.95 -18.58
N LEU A 838 -2.64 28.28 -18.46
CA LEU A 838 -3.65 29.12 -17.81
C LEU A 838 -4.58 29.67 -18.89
N ASP A 839 -5.88 29.48 -18.70
CA ASP A 839 -6.94 30.00 -19.58
C ASP A 839 -7.87 30.89 -18.75
N ASP A 840 -7.65 32.20 -18.85
CA ASP A 840 -8.48 33.24 -18.23
C ASP A 840 -9.54 33.85 -19.19
N GLN A 841 -9.68 33.26 -20.38
CA GLN A 841 -10.63 33.69 -21.42
C GLN A 841 -11.87 32.80 -21.43
N THR A 842 -11.71 31.48 -21.30
CA THR A 842 -12.80 30.51 -21.21
C THR A 842 -13.44 30.49 -19.81
N VAL A 843 -12.64 30.77 -18.77
CA VAL A 843 -13.07 30.91 -17.36
C VAL A 843 -12.48 32.21 -16.86
N SER A 844 -13.26 33.12 -16.27
CA SER A 844 -12.72 34.40 -15.78
C SER A 844 -11.83 34.18 -14.55
N ASN A 845 -10.69 34.88 -14.50
CA ASN A 845 -9.75 34.76 -13.38
C ASN A 845 -10.41 35.14 -12.04
N PRO A 846 -10.43 34.26 -11.02
CA PRO A 846 -11.03 34.54 -9.71
C PRO A 846 -10.09 35.31 -8.75
N GLY A 847 -8.87 35.62 -9.19
CA GLY A 847 -7.73 36.01 -8.34
C GLY A 847 -6.71 34.87 -8.31
N ASP A 848 -5.44 35.20 -8.51
CA ASP A 848 -4.29 34.27 -8.49
C ASP A 848 -4.49 32.97 -9.30
N TYR A 849 -5.28 33.07 -10.38
CA TYR A 849 -5.68 31.96 -11.26
C TYR A 849 -6.41 30.80 -10.55
N GLY A 850 -6.91 31.05 -9.33
CA GLY A 850 -7.54 30.07 -8.45
C GLY A 850 -6.63 29.49 -7.36
N PHE A 851 -5.33 29.79 -7.35
CA PHE A 851 -4.39 29.31 -6.32
C PHE A 851 -4.42 30.18 -5.05
N LYS A 852 -4.37 29.54 -3.88
CA LYS A 852 -4.12 30.21 -2.58
C LYS A 852 -3.26 29.35 -1.67
N LEU A 853 -2.14 29.89 -1.16
CA LEU A 853 -1.31 29.27 -0.14
C LEU A 853 -1.68 29.85 1.23
N ILE A 854 -2.06 28.99 2.17
CA ILE A 854 -2.70 29.40 3.45
C ILE A 854 -2.07 28.63 4.62
N ASP A 855 -1.77 29.32 5.73
CA ASP A 855 -1.27 28.71 6.96
C ASP A 855 -2.38 28.14 7.89
N ASN A 856 -1.97 27.48 8.98
CA ASN A 856 -2.87 26.90 9.98
C ASN A 856 -3.78 27.92 10.70
N VAL A 857 -3.41 29.20 10.81
CA VAL A 857 -4.21 30.30 11.39
C VAL A 857 -5.00 31.10 10.32
N ASN A 858 -4.97 30.60 9.08
CA ASN A 858 -5.63 31.17 7.91
C ASN A 858 -5.16 32.61 7.61
N THR A 859 -3.85 32.83 7.67
CA THR A 859 -3.14 33.88 6.92
C THR A 859 -2.88 33.38 5.50
N GLU A 860 -3.06 34.26 4.51
CA GLU A 860 -2.73 33.98 3.12
C GLU A 860 -1.32 34.49 2.79
N TYR A 861 -0.56 33.73 2.01
CA TYR A 861 0.69 34.19 1.40
C TYR A 861 0.36 34.86 0.08
N LYS A 862 0.88 36.06 -0.16
CA LYS A 862 0.56 36.81 -1.38
C LYS A 862 1.37 36.23 -2.54
N LEU A 863 0.69 35.77 -3.59
CA LEU A 863 1.35 35.36 -4.82
C LEU A 863 1.94 36.58 -5.53
N GLU A 864 3.19 36.46 -6.00
CA GLU A 864 3.87 37.50 -6.79
C GLU A 864 4.10 37.08 -8.23
N ASN A 865 4.32 35.78 -8.47
CA ASN A 865 4.51 35.24 -9.80
C ASN A 865 4.06 33.78 -9.90
N ILE A 866 3.49 33.43 -11.06
CA ILE A 866 3.18 32.06 -11.47
C ILE A 866 3.94 31.75 -12.77
N ALA A 867 4.64 30.63 -12.80
CA ALA A 867 5.30 30.11 -14.00
C ALA A 867 4.82 28.69 -14.28
N LEU A 868 4.72 28.33 -15.57
CA LEU A 868 4.29 27.01 -16.02
C LEU A 868 5.44 26.26 -16.67
N ASN A 869 5.53 24.98 -16.36
CA ASN A 869 6.19 23.96 -17.18
C ASN A 869 5.12 22.96 -17.67
N PRO A 870 5.41 22.10 -18.65
CA PRO A 870 4.41 21.17 -19.22
C PRO A 870 3.69 20.28 -18.20
N LEU A 871 4.32 19.99 -17.04
CA LEU A 871 3.81 19.08 -16.00
C LEU A 871 3.80 19.69 -14.57
N ASN A 872 4.17 20.96 -14.39
CA ASN A 872 4.20 21.59 -13.06
C ASN A 872 3.95 23.10 -13.11
N VAL A 873 3.48 23.62 -11.98
CA VAL A 873 3.27 25.06 -11.74
C VAL A 873 4.26 25.50 -10.65
N ILE A 874 5.01 26.56 -10.91
CA ILE A 874 5.93 27.17 -9.95
C ILE A 874 5.31 28.48 -9.46
N LEU A 875 4.94 28.51 -8.19
CA LEU A 875 4.37 29.67 -7.49
C LEU A 875 5.48 30.36 -6.68
N THR A 876 5.55 31.69 -6.74
CA THR A 876 6.51 32.51 -5.98
C THR A 876 5.76 33.52 -5.14
N PHE A 877 6.05 33.58 -3.84
CA PHE A 877 5.32 34.37 -2.85
C PHE A 877 6.15 35.53 -2.27
N ASP A 878 5.46 36.46 -1.60
CA ASP A 878 6.00 37.69 -0.99
C ASP A 878 7.09 37.48 0.07
N LYS A 879 7.15 36.27 0.62
CA LYS A 879 8.04 35.88 1.73
C LYS A 879 8.32 34.38 1.68
N SER A 880 9.35 33.94 2.39
CA SER A 880 9.62 32.50 2.58
C SER A 880 8.43 31.79 3.21
N ILE A 881 8.14 30.59 2.73
CA ILE A 881 7.05 29.73 3.22
C ILE A 881 7.47 29.16 4.58
N ASP A 882 6.78 29.57 5.66
CA ASP A 882 7.06 29.06 7.00
C ASP A 882 6.35 27.71 7.20
N MET A 883 7.12 26.65 7.00
CA MET A 883 6.69 25.26 7.17
C MET A 883 6.24 24.96 8.61
N SER A 884 6.67 25.73 9.62
CA SER A 884 6.24 25.53 11.01
C SER A 884 4.77 25.94 11.27
N GLN A 885 4.15 26.68 10.34
CA GLN A 885 2.73 27.03 10.40
C GLN A 885 1.83 26.02 9.63
N ASN A 886 2.32 24.81 9.36
CA ASN A 886 1.65 23.75 8.57
C ASN A 886 0.90 24.30 7.34
N PRO A 887 1.60 25.01 6.42
CA PRO A 887 0.97 25.64 5.27
C PRO A 887 0.42 24.60 4.28
N ARG A 888 -0.62 25.00 3.54
CA ARG A 888 -1.27 24.17 2.52
C ARG A 888 -1.60 24.98 1.27
N ILE A 889 -1.35 24.38 0.11
CA ILE A 889 -1.70 24.97 -1.18
C ILE A 889 -3.09 24.49 -1.59
N THR A 890 -3.92 25.43 -1.95
CA THR A 890 -5.29 25.19 -2.42
C THR A 890 -5.46 25.71 -3.84
N TYR A 891 -6.36 25.10 -4.59
CA TYR A 891 -6.74 25.55 -5.92
C TYR A 891 -8.26 25.43 -6.10
N ALA A 892 -8.90 26.51 -6.55
CA ALA A 892 -10.34 26.64 -6.77
C ALA A 892 -11.24 26.29 -5.56
N MET A 893 -10.68 26.15 -4.35
CA MET A 893 -11.40 25.75 -3.13
C MET A 893 -12.24 26.87 -2.49
N PHE A 894 -12.16 28.09 -3.02
CA PHE A 894 -12.80 29.28 -2.47
C PHE A 894 -13.66 29.99 -3.52
N GLY A 895 -14.80 30.53 -3.08
CA GLY A 895 -15.65 31.42 -3.86
C GLY A 895 -16.51 32.29 -2.95
N ASN A 896 -17.08 33.37 -3.49
CA ASN A 896 -17.87 34.32 -2.71
C ASN A 896 -19.28 33.76 -2.41
N PRO A 897 -19.72 33.67 -1.13
CA PRO A 897 -21.07 33.26 -0.79
C PRO A 897 -22.14 34.11 -1.49
N GLY A 898 -23.24 33.47 -1.88
CA GLY A 898 -24.35 34.05 -2.63
C GLY A 898 -24.17 34.08 -4.15
N GLN A 899 -22.96 33.82 -4.68
CA GLN A 899 -22.71 33.80 -6.13
C GLN A 899 -23.09 32.45 -6.77
N PRO A 900 -23.68 32.44 -7.98
CA PRO A 900 -23.91 31.21 -8.72
C PRO A 900 -22.58 30.56 -9.16
N ALA A 901 -22.63 29.28 -9.51
CA ALA A 901 -21.52 28.58 -10.14
C ALA A 901 -21.38 28.92 -11.62
N GLY A 902 -20.15 28.81 -12.15
CA GLY A 902 -19.89 28.78 -13.59
C GLY A 902 -18.58 29.48 -13.98
N PRO A 903 -18.28 29.60 -15.28
CA PRO A 903 -17.00 30.14 -15.75
C PRO A 903 -16.76 31.59 -15.34
N THR A 904 -17.80 32.35 -14.98
CA THR A 904 -17.70 33.79 -14.65
C THR A 904 -17.76 34.11 -13.15
N THR A 905 -18.28 33.19 -12.33
CA THR A 905 -18.73 33.45 -10.95
C THR A 905 -18.56 32.21 -10.07
N GLY A 906 -18.68 32.36 -8.74
CA GLY A 906 -18.48 31.24 -7.82
C GLY A 906 -17.03 30.69 -7.80
N PRO A 907 -16.81 29.47 -7.29
CA PRO A 907 -15.49 28.89 -7.07
C PRO A 907 -14.95 28.23 -8.35
N ARG A 908 -13.78 28.66 -8.80
CA ARG A 908 -13.19 28.27 -10.10
C ARG A 908 -11.67 28.48 -10.11
N GLY A 909 -11.02 28.14 -11.22
CA GLY A 909 -9.61 28.42 -11.48
C GLY A 909 -9.28 28.26 -12.96
N ASN A 910 -8.07 28.64 -13.37
CA ASN A 910 -7.72 28.78 -14.79
C ASN A 910 -6.77 27.72 -15.34
N LEU A 911 -6.24 26.83 -14.50
CA LEU A 911 -5.33 25.78 -14.92
C LEU A 911 -6.09 24.67 -15.67
N ARG A 912 -5.60 24.32 -16.86
CA ARG A 912 -6.09 23.20 -17.68
C ARG A 912 -4.94 22.61 -18.51
N ASP A 913 -5.13 21.43 -19.08
CA ASP A 913 -4.18 20.84 -20.05
C ASP A 913 -4.43 21.29 -21.50
N SER A 914 -3.70 20.74 -22.47
CA SER A 914 -3.79 21.13 -23.88
C SER A 914 -4.50 20.10 -24.76
N ASP A 915 -5.53 19.44 -24.24
CA ASP A 915 -6.36 18.51 -25.02
C ASP A 915 -7.11 19.21 -26.16
N THR A 916 -6.81 18.83 -27.40
CA THR A 916 -7.39 19.41 -28.62
C THR A 916 -8.66 18.70 -29.11
N THR A 917 -9.17 17.71 -28.36
CA THR A 917 -10.38 16.95 -28.71
C THR A 917 -11.60 17.88 -28.76
N MET A 918 -12.20 18.06 -29.93
CA MET A 918 -13.33 18.99 -30.10
C MET A 918 -14.67 18.38 -29.64
N SER A 919 -15.51 19.20 -29.04
CA SER A 919 -16.90 18.86 -28.71
C SER A 919 -17.72 18.49 -29.96
N SER A 920 -18.59 17.49 -29.84
CA SER A 920 -19.65 17.18 -30.82
C SER A 920 -20.62 18.36 -30.95
N PHE A 921 -20.89 19.01 -29.83
CA PHE A 921 -21.98 19.95 -29.63
C PHE A 921 -21.54 21.37 -30.03
N ASN A 922 -20.70 22.02 -29.23
CA ASN A 922 -20.33 23.44 -29.44
C ASN A 922 -19.03 23.65 -30.24
N LYS A 923 -18.38 22.57 -30.70
CA LYS A 923 -17.10 22.57 -31.46
C LYS A 923 -15.91 23.24 -30.74
N LYS A 924 -15.96 23.43 -29.42
CA LYS A 924 -14.84 23.93 -28.61
C LYS A 924 -13.96 22.75 -28.12
N PRO A 925 -12.67 22.97 -27.79
CA PRO A 925 -11.83 21.94 -27.19
C PRO A 925 -12.33 21.47 -25.81
N LEU A 926 -12.19 20.17 -25.55
CA LEU A 926 -12.53 19.51 -24.29
C LEU A 926 -11.30 19.43 -23.37
N TYR A 927 -10.70 20.57 -23.05
CA TYR A 927 -9.53 20.67 -22.15
C TYR A 927 -9.79 19.98 -20.80
N ASN A 928 -8.81 19.24 -20.27
CA ASN A 928 -8.95 18.68 -18.93
C ASN A 928 -8.63 19.78 -17.90
N TRP A 929 -9.68 20.35 -17.31
CA TRP A 929 -9.58 21.39 -16.28
C TRP A 929 -9.08 20.84 -14.94
N ALA A 930 -8.30 21.64 -14.22
CA ALA A 930 -7.75 21.24 -12.94
C ALA A 930 -8.84 21.08 -11.88
N VAL A 931 -8.79 19.97 -11.13
CA VAL A 931 -9.74 19.69 -10.05
C VAL A 931 -9.59 20.71 -8.91
N HIS A 932 -10.67 20.95 -8.17
CA HIS A 932 -10.55 21.65 -6.89
C HIS A 932 -9.70 20.79 -5.93
N PHE A 933 -8.63 21.32 -5.34
CA PHE A 933 -7.76 20.55 -4.46
C PHE A 933 -7.24 21.35 -3.27
N CYS A 934 -6.78 20.62 -2.26
CA CYS A 934 -5.93 21.12 -1.19
C CYS A 934 -4.84 20.09 -0.90
N GLU A 935 -3.57 20.50 -0.94
CA GLU A 935 -2.42 19.71 -0.50
C GLU A 935 -1.79 20.35 0.74
N PRO A 936 -1.65 19.65 1.87
CA PRO A 936 -0.78 20.10 2.94
C PRO A 936 0.69 20.02 2.48
N LEU A 937 1.53 20.92 2.99
CA LEU A 937 2.97 20.92 2.73
C LEU A 937 3.79 20.26 3.87
N THR A 938 3.12 19.77 4.92
CA THR A 938 3.72 19.05 6.05
C THR A 938 2.89 17.81 6.41
N GLU A 939 3.51 16.81 7.05
CA GLU A 939 2.84 15.56 7.44
C GLU A 939 1.71 15.78 8.46
N ASP A 940 1.87 16.74 9.37
CA ASP A 940 0.84 17.18 10.34
C ASP A 940 -0.17 18.19 9.75
N GLY A 941 -0.07 18.51 8.46
CA GLY A 941 -0.90 19.50 7.79
C GLY A 941 -2.29 18.99 7.45
N ASN A 942 -3.33 19.72 7.90
CA ASN A 942 -4.73 19.39 7.63
C ASN A 942 -5.37 20.38 6.65
N CYS A 943 -6.14 19.86 5.68
CA CYS A 943 -6.86 20.68 4.72
C CYS A 943 -8.17 21.28 5.24
N PHE A 944 -8.80 20.61 6.21
CA PHE A 944 -10.04 21.05 6.86
C PHE A 944 -9.96 20.91 8.38
N PRO A 945 -10.74 21.69 9.15
CA PRO A 945 -11.63 22.76 8.69
C PRO A 945 -10.86 24.04 8.30
N PHE A 946 -11.33 24.73 7.26
CA PHE A 946 -11.03 26.16 7.12
C PHE A 946 -11.74 26.91 8.26
N SER A 947 -11.02 27.73 9.04
CA SER A 947 -11.67 28.50 10.10
C SER A 947 -12.49 29.62 9.47
N ASP A 948 -13.81 29.47 9.43
CA ASP A 948 -14.72 30.46 8.85
C ASP A 948 -14.73 31.75 9.68
N LYS A 949 -13.92 32.72 9.26
CA LYS A 949 -13.82 34.06 9.88
C LYS A 949 -15.08 34.92 9.67
N THR A 950 -16.17 34.37 9.10
CA THR A 950 -17.44 35.08 8.87
C THR A 950 -18.56 34.71 9.85
N LYS A 951 -18.32 33.82 10.83
CA LYS A 951 -19.22 33.61 11.98
C LYS A 951 -18.65 34.28 13.25
N PRO A 952 -19.40 35.18 13.90
CA PRO A 952 -19.04 35.75 15.21
C PRO A 952 -19.31 34.77 16.37
#